data_AF-A0A7R9A3H8-F1
#
_entry.id   AF-A0A7R9A3H8-F1
#
_cell.length_a   1.000
_cell.length_b   1.000
_cell.length_c   1.000
_cell.angle_alpha   90.00
_cell.angle_beta   90.00
_cell.angle_gamma   90.00
#
_symmetry.space_group_name_H-M   'P 1'
#
loop_
_entity.id
_entity.type
_entity.pdbx_description
1 polymer ?
#
loop_
_entity_poly.entity_id
_entity_poly.type
_entity_poly.pdbx_seq_one_letter_code
_entity_poly.pdbx_strand_id
1 'polypeptide(L)'
;MRTDFTTREHIRDEEFFTFSLAEASRFTAAYVVQEGRDHGLPGYVKYREWCGLGGGKDFSDLRDISEEGIAKLQKIYKSVEDVDLVTGGLMEVHPVGSLLGPTFSCLLGEQLKRIRRSDRFWYENDFPPNQFSKAQLAELKKVTLASLLCMNTDRKHVQPQAFLLPDRHRNARVPCDTILQISLEPWKEAEAPELVIPPGFLDLSVERAKEDLRKRLDWEKLLFEEITSTSHFVSLDLVAPPNSAMGKSYRFHSPNDAAIHLANTSLVFEFVTQELTYLLLQSNNFNGRGPRQNFFGGQRQNFGGQRQNFFGGQRQNFGGQRQNFGGQRQNFFGGQQQQNFLEGQQLNNVFVGDRVPQQPPTFCGDEERQQCDPKSPFRTFSGWYISLPRQTSVTGQPLPSPRGVSTFIHADVSRLSNRHVLMIMQFGQFLDHDITMTPVHRGFQKSVLDCRACDSAQRVHPECFPIGVPGNDPFFPPVDVNTGRPRCINFVRSLPGQTKLGPRQQLNQNTAFLDASQVYGQNLCEARMLRAFVGGRLKSAAPQFRGKGLLPEAQACNSASGHCFLGGDNRLNEQLGLGALHTIFLREHNRIVDGLARANPHWDDERLFQNGRKILGAVFQHVTYNEFLPRVMGWNSVRLFDLGLLPEGYSTDYDPKCNPGALNEFGAAAFRFGHSLIRPQLHRMDQFFNSRQPSLQLREMFNNPARLLEVQMVDEITRGLLSDPMESLDQFVTKEVTNHLFEESSRPFSGLDLIATNIQRGRDHGLRPYNDYRQICNLKRATTFDDLAQEIPQEILDRYKQIYAHVDDIDLFTGGLCERPLEGGLVGPTLGCIIGLQFRSLKKCDRFWYENGDPAVRFTEAQLGEIRKATVAKIFCDNGDVVESIQRRAFDIADPFQNPRTSCAELPGLNLFAWAEGGAPVVEAPVVGAPVGGAPVGGAPAGGCTIGGKFVPVGQFGLASPCVQCTCQAGGMPQPERKLFIRIAVSAQLRIAPHHQLPAADFVPTARGRDERPGLPGPVRAAARG
;
A
#
# COMPACT_ATOMS: atom_id res chain seq x y z
N MET A 1 -66.42 -27.97 -23.30
CA MET A 1 -66.40 -28.47 -21.91
C MET A 1 -65.48 -27.53 -21.15
N ARG A 2 -65.96 -26.71 -20.19
CA ARG A 2 -66.30 -27.05 -18.78
C ARG A 2 -65.04 -27.52 -18.03
N THR A 3 -64.42 -26.63 -17.21
CA THR A 3 -64.60 -26.43 -15.73
C THR A 3 -63.48 -27.17 -14.96
N ASP A 4 -62.84 -26.64 -13.90
CA ASP A 4 -62.97 -25.33 -13.23
C ASP A 4 -61.69 -24.93 -12.44
N PHE A 5 -61.68 -23.66 -12.00
CA PHE A 5 -60.85 -22.95 -10.99
C PHE A 5 -59.95 -23.80 -10.05
N THR A 6 -58.74 -23.36 -9.68
CA THR A 6 -58.19 -22.00 -9.41
C THR A 6 -56.78 -21.80 -10.05
N THR A 7 -55.95 -20.74 -9.91
CA THR A 7 -55.83 -19.60 -8.94
C THR A 7 -55.13 -18.36 -9.59
N ARG A 8 -54.61 -17.43 -8.77
CA ARG A 8 -53.78 -16.23 -9.07
C ARG A 8 -52.33 -16.59 -9.45
N GLU A 9 -51.53 -15.80 -10.19
CA GLU A 9 -51.72 -14.51 -10.93
C GLU A 9 -50.71 -14.40 -12.14
N HIS A 10 -50.64 -13.27 -12.88
CA HIS A 10 -50.05 -13.16 -14.26
C HIS A 10 -49.03 -12.01 -14.49
N ILE A 11 -48.08 -12.16 -15.45
CA ILE A 11 -47.25 -11.07 -16.09
C ILE A 11 -46.76 -11.45 -17.53
N ARG A 12 -46.84 -10.56 -18.56
CA ARG A 12 -46.09 -10.47 -19.88
C ARG A 12 -46.35 -9.11 -20.63
N ASP A 13 -45.52 -8.67 -21.60
CA ASP A 13 -45.64 -7.41 -22.41
C ASP A 13 -44.93 -7.46 -23.81
N GLU A 14 -45.13 -6.54 -24.80
CA GLU A 14 -44.54 -6.60 -26.19
C GLU A 14 -44.54 -5.27 -27.06
N GLU A 15 -43.48 -5.01 -27.88
CA GLU A 15 -43.40 -4.19 -29.16
C GLU A 15 -43.24 -2.62 -29.25
N PHE A 16 -42.99 -2.00 -30.45
CA PHE A 16 -42.31 -0.66 -30.71
C PHE A 16 -43.05 0.44 -31.55
N PHE A 17 -42.64 1.73 -31.48
CA PHE A 17 -43.10 2.93 -32.28
C PHE A 17 -44.60 3.35 -32.14
N THR A 18 -45.16 4.51 -32.51
CA THR A 18 -44.82 5.74 -33.30
C THR A 18 -45.31 7.03 -32.55
N PHE A 19 -45.34 8.26 -33.10
CA PHE A 19 -44.30 9.32 -33.31
C PHE A 19 -44.93 10.73 -32.97
N SER A 20 -44.22 11.72 -32.36
CA SER A 20 -44.50 13.23 -32.30
C SER A 20 -43.84 14.01 -31.12
N LEU A 21 -43.03 15.07 -31.39
CA LEU A 21 -41.96 15.73 -30.56
C LEU A 21 -40.98 14.74 -29.87
N ALA A 22 -41.53 13.75 -29.19
CA ALA A 22 -41.17 12.35 -29.40
C ALA A 22 -41.29 11.88 -30.89
N GLU A 23 -40.99 12.76 -31.86
CA GLU A 23 -40.71 12.51 -33.26
C GLU A 23 -39.20 12.61 -33.43
N ALA A 24 -38.66 13.82 -33.17
CA ALA A 24 -37.24 14.11 -33.21
C ALA A 24 -36.44 13.14 -32.32
N SER A 25 -36.89 12.89 -31.08
CA SER A 25 -36.16 11.98 -30.18
C SER A 25 -36.13 10.53 -30.67
N ARG A 26 -37.09 10.09 -31.50
CA ARG A 26 -37.13 8.72 -32.05
C ARG A 26 -36.20 8.54 -33.24
N PHE A 27 -35.98 9.58 -34.07
CA PHE A 27 -34.93 9.54 -35.09
C PHE A 27 -33.54 9.51 -34.45
N THR A 28 -33.28 10.35 -33.44
CA THR A 28 -31.97 10.36 -32.76
C THR A 28 -31.66 9.04 -32.05
N ALA A 29 -32.64 8.43 -31.37
CA ALA A 29 -32.44 7.16 -30.69
C ALA A 29 -32.13 5.99 -31.66
N ALA A 30 -32.80 5.94 -32.82
CA ALA A 30 -32.54 4.91 -33.83
C ALA A 30 -31.12 5.03 -34.43
N TYR A 31 -30.65 6.26 -34.65
CA TYR A 31 -29.31 6.54 -35.18
C TYR A 31 -28.20 6.06 -34.24
N VAL A 32 -28.28 6.41 -32.94
CA VAL A 32 -27.29 6.01 -31.93
C VAL A 32 -27.19 4.48 -31.75
N VAL A 33 -28.30 3.75 -31.93
CA VAL A 33 -28.29 2.28 -31.92
C VAL A 33 -27.56 1.72 -33.14
N GLN A 34 -27.79 2.28 -34.33
CA GLN A 34 -27.10 1.82 -35.54
C GLN A 34 -25.58 2.13 -35.50
N GLU A 35 -25.18 3.32 -35.02
CA GLU A 35 -23.76 3.64 -34.84
C GLU A 35 -23.06 2.68 -33.86
N GLY A 36 -23.74 2.24 -32.80
CA GLY A 36 -23.20 1.24 -31.87
C GLY A 36 -22.87 -0.10 -32.56
N ARG A 37 -23.70 -0.51 -33.52
CA ARG A 37 -23.51 -1.74 -34.32
C ARG A 37 -22.41 -1.58 -35.35
N ASP A 38 -22.36 -0.44 -36.05
CA ASP A 38 -21.36 -0.17 -37.09
C ASP A 38 -19.94 -0.04 -36.50
N HIS A 39 -19.82 0.40 -35.24
CA HIS A 39 -18.57 0.35 -34.47
C HIS A 39 -18.22 -1.06 -33.94
N GLY A 40 -19.12 -2.03 -34.07
CA GLY A 40 -18.93 -3.41 -33.59
C GLY A 40 -18.94 -3.53 -32.07
N LEU A 41 -19.70 -2.69 -31.35
CA LEU A 41 -19.82 -2.80 -29.90
C LEU A 41 -20.45 -4.14 -29.49
N PRO A 42 -19.92 -4.84 -28.47
CA PRO A 42 -20.59 -5.99 -27.87
C PRO A 42 -22.02 -5.67 -27.42
N GLY A 43 -22.89 -6.69 -27.46
CA GLY A 43 -24.24 -6.58 -26.92
C GLY A 43 -24.25 -6.14 -25.45
N TYR A 44 -25.31 -5.42 -25.08
CA TYR A 44 -25.67 -4.95 -23.75
C TYR A 44 -25.37 -5.97 -22.64
N VAL A 45 -25.68 -7.23 -22.88
CA VAL A 45 -25.40 -8.38 -22.01
C VAL A 45 -23.94 -8.41 -21.54
N LYS A 46 -22.98 -8.27 -22.46
CA LYS A 46 -21.54 -8.27 -22.14
C LYS A 46 -21.13 -7.01 -21.37
N TYR A 47 -21.85 -5.91 -21.55
CA TYR A 47 -21.64 -4.68 -20.77
C TYR A 47 -22.33 -4.68 -19.39
N ARG A 48 -23.49 -5.33 -19.23
CA ARG A 48 -24.07 -5.66 -17.92
C ARG A 48 -23.18 -6.59 -17.14
N GLU A 49 -22.67 -7.63 -17.80
CA GLU A 49 -21.71 -8.58 -17.24
C GLU A 49 -20.41 -7.89 -16.82
N TRP A 50 -19.87 -6.98 -17.66
CA TRP A 50 -18.75 -6.10 -17.32
C TRP A 50 -19.07 -5.17 -16.13
N CYS A 51 -20.30 -4.67 -16.03
CA CYS A 51 -20.80 -3.89 -14.90
C CYS A 51 -21.27 -4.74 -13.69
N GLY A 52 -21.12 -6.07 -13.74
CA GLY A 52 -21.50 -6.99 -12.65
C GLY A 52 -23.00 -7.22 -12.45
N LEU A 53 -23.85 -6.68 -13.33
CA LEU A 53 -25.32 -6.73 -13.24
C LEU A 53 -25.93 -8.03 -13.79
N GLY A 54 -25.08 -8.95 -14.26
CA GLY A 54 -25.49 -10.18 -14.94
C GLY A 54 -25.97 -9.90 -16.35
N GLY A 55 -25.28 -10.48 -17.33
CA GLY A 55 -25.69 -10.39 -18.73
C GLY A 55 -27.05 -11.07 -18.98
N GLY A 56 -27.27 -12.21 -18.34
CA GLY A 56 -28.41 -13.09 -18.64
C GLY A 56 -28.15 -13.99 -19.83
N LYS A 57 -28.86 -15.13 -19.88
CA LYS A 57 -28.94 -16.00 -21.07
C LYS A 57 -30.31 -15.96 -21.72
N ASP A 58 -31.33 -15.67 -20.91
CA ASP A 58 -32.66 -15.26 -21.36
C ASP A 58 -33.00 -13.89 -20.75
N PHE A 59 -33.88 -13.14 -21.42
CA PHE A 59 -34.22 -11.77 -21.04
C PHE A 59 -34.81 -11.65 -19.62
N SER A 60 -35.38 -12.72 -19.07
CA SER A 60 -35.87 -12.82 -17.68
C SER A 60 -34.78 -12.64 -16.61
N ASP A 61 -33.52 -12.76 -16.99
CA ASP A 61 -32.38 -12.55 -16.10
C ASP A 61 -32.04 -11.05 -15.93
N LEU A 62 -32.54 -10.18 -16.82
CA LEU A 62 -32.28 -8.73 -16.86
C LEU A 62 -33.05 -7.93 -15.79
N ARG A 63 -33.07 -8.41 -14.54
CA ARG A 63 -34.00 -8.00 -13.47
C ARG A 63 -33.97 -6.52 -13.05
N ASP A 64 -32.96 -5.75 -13.47
CA ASP A 64 -32.94 -4.31 -13.25
C ASP A 64 -33.83 -3.56 -14.26
N ILE A 65 -34.18 -4.18 -15.38
CA ILE A 65 -35.18 -3.67 -16.33
C ILE A 65 -36.57 -4.07 -15.81
N SER A 66 -37.54 -3.17 -15.85
CA SER A 66 -38.92 -3.50 -15.48
C SER A 66 -39.49 -4.56 -16.41
N GLU A 67 -40.46 -5.36 -15.97
CA GLU A 67 -40.98 -6.48 -16.78
C GLU A 67 -41.62 -6.00 -18.10
N GLU A 68 -42.20 -4.79 -18.09
CA GLU A 68 -42.63 -4.04 -19.29
C GLU A 68 -41.45 -3.77 -20.25
N GLY A 69 -40.29 -3.36 -19.74
CA GLY A 69 -39.07 -3.17 -20.53
C GLY A 69 -38.47 -4.49 -21.04
N ILE A 70 -38.44 -5.55 -20.21
CA ILE A 70 -37.90 -6.87 -20.56
C ILE A 70 -38.64 -7.45 -21.76
N ALA A 71 -39.97 -7.54 -21.68
CA ALA A 71 -40.72 -8.21 -22.73
C ALA A 71 -40.92 -7.32 -23.99
N LYS A 72 -40.77 -5.99 -23.85
CA LYS A 72 -40.53 -5.07 -24.99
C LYS A 72 -39.20 -5.29 -25.72
N LEU A 73 -38.19 -5.89 -25.09
CA LEU A 73 -36.93 -6.30 -25.76
C LEU A 73 -37.08 -7.66 -26.46
N GLN A 74 -37.73 -8.63 -25.80
CA GLN A 74 -37.90 -10.02 -26.27
C GLN A 74 -38.50 -10.15 -27.67
N LYS A 75 -39.31 -9.19 -28.12
CA LYS A 75 -39.98 -9.26 -29.43
C LYS A 75 -39.12 -8.82 -30.62
N ILE A 76 -38.04 -8.07 -30.37
CA ILE A 76 -37.21 -7.48 -31.44
C ILE A 76 -35.85 -8.18 -31.55
N TYR A 77 -35.31 -8.64 -30.42
CA TYR A 77 -34.03 -9.34 -30.35
C TYR A 77 -34.29 -10.84 -30.14
N LYS A 78 -33.59 -11.71 -30.88
CA LYS A 78 -33.83 -13.16 -30.84
C LYS A 78 -33.07 -13.84 -29.71
N SER A 79 -31.84 -13.42 -29.46
CA SER A 79 -31.08 -13.73 -28.25
C SER A 79 -31.02 -12.48 -27.37
N VAL A 80 -30.91 -12.68 -26.05
CA VAL A 80 -30.59 -11.58 -25.15
C VAL A 80 -29.21 -10.99 -25.48
N GLU A 81 -28.27 -11.82 -25.96
CA GLU A 81 -26.93 -11.41 -26.38
C GLU A 81 -26.92 -10.40 -27.55
N ASP A 82 -28.01 -10.34 -28.34
CA ASP A 82 -28.15 -9.44 -29.51
C ASP A 82 -28.55 -8.00 -29.13
N VAL A 83 -28.97 -7.74 -27.88
CA VAL A 83 -29.50 -6.44 -27.45
C VAL A 83 -28.40 -5.37 -27.47
N ASP A 84 -28.62 -4.22 -28.11
CA ASP A 84 -27.64 -3.13 -28.12
C ASP A 84 -27.53 -2.41 -26.76
N LEU A 85 -26.29 -2.08 -26.35
CA LEU A 85 -25.96 -1.41 -25.10
C LEU A 85 -26.87 -0.21 -24.78
N VAL A 86 -27.08 0.69 -25.74
CA VAL A 86 -27.89 1.92 -25.54
C VAL A 86 -29.38 1.60 -25.38
N THR A 87 -29.89 0.56 -26.05
CA THR A 87 -31.29 0.15 -25.87
C THR A 87 -31.48 -0.51 -24.50
N GLY A 88 -30.52 -1.33 -24.06
CA GLY A 88 -30.60 -2.01 -22.77
C GLY A 88 -30.44 -1.08 -21.56
N GLY A 89 -29.35 -0.32 -21.49
CA GLY A 89 -29.00 0.48 -20.30
C GLY A 89 -29.93 1.66 -20.03
N LEU A 90 -30.75 2.07 -21.01
CA LEU A 90 -31.79 3.08 -20.84
C LEU A 90 -33.15 2.51 -20.39
N MET A 91 -33.31 1.18 -20.37
CA MET A 91 -34.54 0.51 -19.91
C MET A 91 -34.44 0.06 -18.44
N GLU A 92 -33.29 0.22 -17.80
CA GLU A 92 -33.09 -0.16 -16.39
C GLU A 92 -33.80 0.82 -15.45
N VAL A 93 -34.45 0.29 -14.42
CA VAL A 93 -35.06 1.04 -13.33
C VAL A 93 -33.97 1.80 -12.57
N HIS A 94 -34.09 3.11 -12.51
CA HIS A 94 -33.14 3.96 -11.80
C HIS A 94 -33.23 3.73 -10.28
N PRO A 95 -32.11 3.42 -9.59
CA PRO A 95 -32.08 3.34 -8.13
C PRO A 95 -32.49 4.67 -7.48
N VAL A 96 -33.04 4.61 -6.27
CA VAL A 96 -33.53 5.80 -5.54
C VAL A 96 -32.38 6.81 -5.35
N GLY A 97 -32.46 7.93 -6.09
CA GLY A 97 -31.45 9.00 -6.09
C GLY A 97 -30.53 9.03 -7.32
N SER A 98 -30.63 8.09 -8.26
CA SER A 98 -29.91 8.11 -9.55
C SER A 98 -30.74 8.75 -10.67
N LEU A 99 -30.05 9.32 -11.66
CA LEU A 99 -30.62 9.74 -12.96
C LEU A 99 -30.30 8.74 -14.09
N LEU A 100 -29.51 7.71 -13.82
CA LEU A 100 -29.07 6.70 -14.79
C LEU A 100 -29.35 5.28 -14.28
N GLY A 101 -29.61 4.38 -15.24
CA GLY A 101 -29.59 2.94 -15.02
C GLY A 101 -28.24 2.45 -14.48
N PRO A 102 -28.19 1.37 -13.70
CA PRO A 102 -26.97 0.85 -13.10
C PRO A 102 -25.86 0.52 -14.12
N THR A 103 -26.17 0.04 -15.34
CA THR A 103 -25.16 -0.20 -16.39
C THR A 103 -24.53 1.11 -16.85
N PHE A 104 -25.32 2.11 -17.22
CA PHE A 104 -24.75 3.39 -17.67
C PHE A 104 -24.08 4.19 -16.56
N SER A 105 -24.57 4.08 -15.32
CA SER A 105 -23.89 4.60 -14.13
C SER A 105 -22.48 4.04 -13.98
N CYS A 106 -22.32 2.73 -14.23
CA CYS A 106 -21.04 2.04 -14.24
C CYS A 106 -20.13 2.51 -15.40
N LEU A 107 -20.60 2.47 -16.65
CA LEU A 107 -19.77 2.77 -17.83
C LEU A 107 -19.27 4.23 -17.84
N LEU A 108 -20.17 5.20 -17.62
CA LEU A 108 -19.79 6.62 -17.59
C LEU A 108 -18.92 6.96 -16.37
N GLY A 109 -19.16 6.30 -15.24
CA GLY A 109 -18.34 6.43 -14.04
C GLY A 109 -16.89 6.00 -14.27
N GLU A 110 -16.64 4.85 -14.92
CA GLU A 110 -15.30 4.41 -15.29
C GLU A 110 -14.66 5.28 -16.38
N GLN A 111 -15.41 5.70 -17.40
CA GLN A 111 -14.89 6.52 -18.50
C GLN A 111 -14.38 7.89 -18.00
N LEU A 112 -15.18 8.61 -17.21
CA LEU A 112 -14.79 9.94 -16.69
C LEU A 112 -13.69 9.84 -15.62
N LYS A 113 -13.67 8.77 -14.82
CA LYS A 113 -12.59 8.46 -13.86
C LYS A 113 -11.25 8.19 -14.55
N ARG A 114 -11.25 7.65 -15.78
CA ARG A 114 -10.05 7.48 -16.61
C ARG A 114 -9.60 8.80 -17.19
N ILE A 115 -10.52 9.55 -17.82
CA ILE A 115 -10.24 10.87 -18.43
C ILE A 115 -9.54 11.82 -17.43
N ARG A 116 -10.04 11.97 -16.21
CA ARG A 116 -9.41 12.80 -15.16
C ARG A 116 -8.00 12.33 -14.75
N ARG A 117 -7.64 11.06 -14.96
CA ARG A 117 -6.38 10.46 -14.49
C ARG A 117 -5.31 10.34 -15.57
N SER A 118 -5.68 10.38 -16.85
CA SER A 118 -4.73 10.43 -17.97
C SER A 118 -4.33 11.84 -18.38
N ASP A 119 -5.02 12.87 -17.90
CA ASP A 119 -4.76 14.26 -18.23
C ASP A 119 -3.62 14.85 -17.37
N ARG A 120 -2.47 15.14 -18.01
CA ARG A 120 -1.32 15.82 -17.39
C ARG A 120 -1.67 17.25 -16.95
N PHE A 121 -2.60 17.91 -17.64
CA PHE A 121 -2.98 19.31 -17.41
C PHE A 121 -4.25 19.46 -16.57
N TRP A 122 -4.75 18.38 -15.95
CA TRP A 122 -5.87 18.48 -14.99
C TRP A 122 -5.54 19.55 -13.96
N TYR A 123 -6.42 20.55 -13.79
CA TYR A 123 -6.11 21.84 -13.17
C TYR A 123 -5.63 21.82 -11.70
N GLU A 124 -5.62 20.67 -11.05
CA GLU A 124 -5.05 20.48 -9.70
C GLU A 124 -3.64 19.87 -9.69
N ASN A 125 -3.09 19.52 -10.84
CA ASN A 125 -1.77 18.89 -11.00
C ASN A 125 -0.64 19.94 -10.84
N ASP A 126 0.48 19.55 -10.25
CA ASP A 126 1.60 20.43 -9.92
C ASP A 126 2.95 20.03 -10.56
N PHE A 127 2.90 19.35 -11.71
CA PHE A 127 4.09 18.99 -12.49
C PHE A 127 4.50 20.10 -13.48
N PRO A 128 5.80 20.48 -13.56
CA PRO A 128 6.26 21.53 -14.46
C PRO A 128 6.02 21.28 -15.97
N PRO A 129 5.80 22.35 -16.76
CA PRO A 129 5.47 23.71 -16.33
C PRO A 129 4.04 23.80 -15.77
N ASN A 130 3.91 24.23 -14.51
CA ASN A 130 2.62 24.34 -13.81
C ASN A 130 1.84 25.56 -14.33
N GLN A 131 0.53 25.43 -14.56
CA GLN A 131 -0.30 26.57 -15.01
C GLN A 131 -0.86 27.46 -13.89
N PHE A 132 -0.91 26.99 -12.63
CA PHE A 132 -1.47 27.77 -11.52
C PHE A 132 -0.65 27.66 -10.23
N SER A 133 -0.53 28.79 -9.52
CA SER A 133 0.10 28.87 -8.20
C SER A 133 -0.85 28.38 -7.08
N LYS A 134 -0.30 28.07 -5.90
CA LYS A 134 -1.13 27.60 -4.76
C LYS A 134 -2.16 28.64 -4.30
N ALA A 135 -1.84 29.94 -4.41
CA ALA A 135 -2.79 31.00 -4.09
C ALA A 135 -3.91 31.08 -5.15
N GLN A 136 -3.58 30.91 -6.43
CA GLN A 136 -4.55 30.85 -7.53
C GLN A 136 -5.49 29.64 -7.39
N LEU A 137 -4.95 28.46 -7.04
CA LEU A 137 -5.73 27.24 -6.80
C LEU A 137 -6.62 27.31 -5.55
N ALA A 138 -6.21 28.03 -4.51
CA ALA A 138 -7.03 28.25 -3.32
C ALA A 138 -8.28 29.10 -3.62
N GLU A 139 -8.16 30.05 -4.55
CA GLU A 139 -9.26 30.88 -5.01
C GLU A 139 -10.19 30.11 -5.97
N LEU A 140 -9.63 29.36 -6.94
CA LEU A 140 -10.40 28.48 -7.84
C LEU A 140 -11.27 27.46 -7.07
N LYS A 141 -10.83 26.97 -5.90
CA LYS A 141 -11.57 26.00 -5.09
C LYS A 141 -12.75 26.56 -4.29
N LYS A 142 -12.94 27.89 -4.28
CA LYS A 142 -14.16 28.53 -3.75
C LYS A 142 -15.32 28.49 -4.75
N VAL A 143 -15.04 28.19 -6.01
CA VAL A 143 -16.02 28.22 -7.10
C VAL A 143 -16.97 27.03 -7.00
N THR A 144 -18.24 27.33 -6.72
CA THR A 144 -19.36 26.38 -6.79
C THR A 144 -20.30 26.81 -7.91
N LEU A 145 -21.16 25.92 -8.42
CA LEU A 145 -22.16 26.34 -9.41
C LEU A 145 -23.12 27.42 -8.85
N ALA A 146 -23.39 27.42 -7.55
CA ALA A 146 -24.14 28.49 -6.90
C ALA A 146 -23.37 29.83 -6.91
N SER A 147 -22.04 29.83 -6.69
CA SER A 147 -21.24 31.06 -6.79
C SER A 147 -21.13 31.56 -8.23
N LEU A 148 -20.96 30.67 -9.22
CA LEU A 148 -20.99 31.01 -10.64
C LEU A 148 -22.32 31.67 -11.04
N LEU A 149 -23.44 31.14 -10.58
CA LEU A 149 -24.78 31.72 -10.82
C LEU A 149 -24.98 33.06 -10.10
N CYS A 150 -24.38 33.26 -8.92
CA CYS A 150 -24.38 34.54 -8.22
C CYS A 150 -23.49 35.61 -8.86
N MET A 151 -22.34 35.22 -9.42
CA MET A 151 -21.43 36.13 -10.11
C MET A 151 -21.94 36.56 -11.49
N ASN A 152 -22.69 35.69 -12.19
CA ASN A 152 -23.04 35.88 -13.61
C ASN A 152 -24.54 36.06 -13.88
N THR A 153 -25.39 36.28 -12.86
CA THR A 153 -26.83 36.55 -13.07
C THR A 153 -27.39 37.60 -12.11
N ASP A 154 -28.47 38.28 -12.49
CA ASP A 154 -29.16 39.28 -11.65
C ASP A 154 -29.86 38.75 -10.39
N ARG A 155 -29.73 37.45 -10.09
CA ARG A 155 -30.42 36.82 -8.96
C ARG A 155 -29.75 37.18 -7.64
N LYS A 156 -30.38 38.05 -6.86
CA LYS A 156 -29.92 38.42 -5.51
C LYS A 156 -29.88 37.28 -4.50
N HIS A 157 -30.54 36.15 -4.77
CA HIS A 157 -30.56 34.97 -3.89
C HIS A 157 -30.51 33.67 -4.73
N VAL A 158 -29.75 32.67 -4.27
CA VAL A 158 -29.61 31.34 -4.90
C VAL A 158 -29.74 30.24 -3.84
N GLN A 159 -30.14 29.02 -4.24
CA GLN A 159 -30.01 27.86 -3.35
C GLN A 159 -28.58 27.27 -3.46
N PRO A 160 -27.87 26.98 -2.35
CA PRO A 160 -26.45 26.58 -2.39
C PRO A 160 -26.15 25.34 -3.24
N GLN A 161 -27.09 24.39 -3.36
CA GLN A 161 -26.95 23.22 -4.22
C GLN A 161 -27.80 23.42 -5.48
N ALA A 162 -27.20 24.03 -6.51
CA ALA A 162 -27.87 24.42 -7.75
C ALA A 162 -28.47 23.24 -8.55
N PHE A 163 -27.87 22.05 -8.46
CA PHE A 163 -28.39 20.82 -9.10
C PHE A 163 -29.57 20.18 -8.36
N LEU A 164 -29.94 20.68 -7.18
CA LEU A 164 -31.11 20.23 -6.43
C LEU A 164 -32.18 21.33 -6.39
N LEU A 165 -33.44 20.91 -6.29
CA LEU A 165 -34.56 21.82 -6.11
C LEU A 165 -34.44 22.55 -4.76
N PRO A 166 -34.90 23.82 -4.68
CA PRO A 166 -34.85 24.58 -3.45
C PRO A 166 -35.91 24.11 -2.45
N ASP A 167 -35.49 23.87 -1.21
CA ASP A 167 -36.34 23.47 -0.09
C ASP A 167 -36.27 24.52 1.03
N ARG A 168 -37.33 24.67 1.83
CA ARG A 168 -37.39 25.66 2.92
C ARG A 168 -36.39 25.42 4.06
N HIS A 169 -35.86 24.20 4.21
CA HIS A 169 -35.05 23.82 5.38
C HIS A 169 -33.64 23.34 5.05
N ARG A 170 -33.41 22.69 3.89
CA ARG A 170 -32.10 22.10 3.53
C ARG A 170 -31.42 22.67 2.28
N ASN A 171 -32.17 23.28 1.36
CA ASN A 171 -31.60 23.95 0.18
C ASN A 171 -32.32 25.29 -0.04
N ALA A 172 -32.39 26.10 1.02
CA ALA A 172 -33.10 27.37 1.01
C ALA A 172 -32.35 28.39 0.16
N ARG A 173 -33.09 29.32 -0.47
CA ARG A 173 -32.47 30.41 -1.24
C ARG A 173 -31.94 31.48 -0.29
N VAL A 174 -30.62 31.54 -0.16
CA VAL A 174 -29.88 32.52 0.64
C VAL A 174 -29.42 33.70 -0.24
N PRO A 175 -29.11 34.88 0.33
CA PRO A 175 -28.51 35.98 -0.43
C PRO A 175 -27.22 35.56 -1.14
N CYS A 176 -26.97 36.08 -2.33
CA CYS A 176 -25.73 35.78 -3.06
C CYS A 176 -24.47 36.30 -2.35
N ASP A 177 -24.61 37.35 -1.55
CA ASP A 177 -23.54 37.94 -0.75
C ASP A 177 -23.07 37.02 0.40
N THR A 178 -23.82 35.94 0.71
CA THR A 178 -23.43 34.89 1.67
C THR A 178 -22.91 33.60 0.99
N ILE A 179 -22.69 33.62 -0.33
CA ILE A 179 -22.04 32.53 -1.07
C ILE A 179 -20.59 32.95 -1.35
N LEU A 180 -19.62 32.08 -1.04
CA LEU A 180 -18.19 32.34 -1.27
C LEU A 180 -17.90 32.56 -2.77
N GLN A 181 -17.00 33.49 -3.07
CA GLN A 181 -16.57 33.83 -4.43
C GLN A 181 -15.04 33.83 -4.54
N ILE A 182 -14.56 33.86 -5.78
CA ILE A 182 -13.14 33.81 -6.17
C ILE A 182 -12.52 35.22 -6.09
N SER A 183 -11.32 35.35 -5.49
CA SER A 183 -10.50 36.56 -5.58
C SER A 183 -9.43 36.40 -6.66
N LEU A 184 -9.14 37.45 -7.43
CA LEU A 184 -8.15 37.41 -8.53
C LEU A 184 -6.81 38.10 -8.20
N GLU A 185 -6.63 38.59 -6.97
CA GLU A 185 -5.36 39.18 -6.53
C GLU A 185 -4.12 38.26 -6.75
N PRO A 186 -4.20 36.92 -6.62
CA PRO A 186 -3.07 36.02 -6.90
C PRO A 186 -2.58 35.93 -8.37
N TRP A 187 -3.15 36.70 -9.31
CA TRP A 187 -2.79 36.68 -10.74
C TRP A 187 -2.11 37.98 -11.22
N LYS A 188 -1.72 38.89 -10.33
CA LYS A 188 -0.99 40.12 -10.73
C LYS A 188 0.51 39.88 -10.81
N GLU A 189 1.10 40.27 -11.95
CA GLU A 189 2.53 40.27 -12.20
C GLU A 189 3.07 41.72 -12.26
N ALA A 190 4.40 41.88 -12.24
CA ALA A 190 5.07 43.18 -12.36
C ALA A 190 5.58 43.42 -13.78
N GLU A 191 5.52 44.66 -14.25
CA GLU A 191 5.83 45.03 -15.64
C GLU A 191 7.30 44.75 -16.01
N ALA A 192 7.51 44.15 -17.18
CA ALA A 192 8.81 43.90 -17.80
C ALA A 192 8.95 44.71 -19.10
N PRO A 193 10.16 45.16 -19.48
CA PRO A 193 10.35 46.07 -20.61
C PRO A 193 10.17 45.40 -21.98
N GLU A 194 9.67 46.21 -22.93
CA GLU A 194 9.19 45.80 -24.26
C GLU A 194 10.31 45.52 -25.28
N LEU A 195 10.09 44.55 -26.19
CA LEU A 195 11.05 44.12 -27.21
C LEU A 195 10.51 44.38 -28.62
N VAL A 196 11.20 45.21 -29.41
CA VAL A 196 10.77 45.64 -30.75
C VAL A 196 11.42 44.80 -31.86
N ILE A 197 10.61 44.24 -32.78
CA ILE A 197 11.06 43.41 -33.91
C ILE A 197 10.86 44.17 -35.24
N PRO A 198 11.82 44.17 -36.19
CA PRO A 198 11.69 44.91 -37.45
C PRO A 198 10.62 44.35 -38.42
N PRO A 199 9.94 45.23 -39.21
CA PRO A 199 8.99 44.79 -40.24
C PRO A 199 9.62 43.89 -41.31
N GLY A 200 8.87 42.90 -41.79
CA GLY A 200 9.31 41.94 -42.81
C GLY A 200 10.00 40.67 -42.28
N PHE A 201 10.42 40.64 -41.01
CA PHE A 201 11.00 39.42 -40.41
C PHE A 201 9.98 38.27 -40.30
N LEU A 202 8.70 38.60 -40.11
CA LEU A 202 7.60 37.63 -40.11
C LEU A 202 7.44 36.94 -41.47
N ASP A 203 7.40 37.70 -42.56
CA ASP A 203 7.20 37.16 -43.91
C ASP A 203 8.34 36.23 -44.34
N LEU A 204 9.58 36.63 -44.03
CA LEU A 204 10.78 35.80 -44.20
C LEU A 204 10.74 34.50 -43.39
N SER A 205 10.18 34.54 -42.18
CA SER A 205 10.00 33.35 -41.33
C SER A 205 8.89 32.43 -41.87
N VAL A 206 7.81 33.00 -42.39
CA VAL A 206 6.65 32.27 -42.94
C VAL A 206 6.99 31.56 -44.25
N GLU A 207 7.72 32.21 -45.18
CA GLU A 207 8.15 31.53 -46.41
C GLU A 207 9.15 30.40 -46.13
N ARG A 208 10.09 30.61 -45.19
CA ARG A 208 11.04 29.55 -44.80
C ARG A 208 10.34 28.34 -44.17
N ALA A 209 9.33 28.57 -43.33
CA ALA A 209 8.50 27.51 -42.78
C ALA A 209 7.72 26.73 -43.85
N LYS A 210 7.26 27.39 -44.93
CA LYS A 210 6.61 26.72 -46.07
C LYS A 210 7.59 25.85 -46.86
N GLU A 211 8.84 26.29 -47.01
CA GLU A 211 9.87 25.53 -47.74
C GLU A 211 10.30 24.27 -46.97
N ASP A 212 10.51 24.37 -45.66
CA ASP A 212 10.86 23.22 -44.82
C ASP A 212 9.71 22.23 -44.66
N LEU A 213 8.45 22.69 -44.73
CA LEU A 213 7.28 21.82 -44.74
C LEU A 213 7.19 20.97 -46.02
N ARG A 214 7.54 21.53 -47.19
CA ARG A 214 7.61 20.76 -48.46
C ARG A 214 8.65 19.65 -48.34
N LYS A 215 9.90 20.00 -48.03
CA LYS A 215 11.01 19.05 -47.82
C LYS A 215 10.68 17.91 -46.84
N ARG A 216 9.75 18.14 -45.90
CA ARG A 216 9.24 17.13 -44.96
C ARG A 216 8.30 16.11 -45.62
N LEU A 217 7.22 16.57 -46.26
CA LEU A 217 6.28 15.75 -47.02
C LEU A 217 7.02 14.93 -48.09
N ASP A 218 7.95 15.62 -48.76
CA ASP A 218 8.81 15.11 -49.80
C ASP A 218 9.78 14.02 -49.29
N TRP A 219 10.21 14.07 -48.03
CA TRP A 219 11.05 13.03 -47.39
C TRP A 219 10.23 11.82 -46.91
N GLU A 220 9.07 12.06 -46.25
CA GLU A 220 8.15 10.98 -45.85
C GLU A 220 7.72 10.13 -47.06
N LYS A 221 7.54 10.77 -48.22
CA LYS A 221 7.19 10.13 -49.48
C LYS A 221 8.23 9.09 -49.91
N LEU A 222 9.53 9.42 -49.89
CA LEU A 222 10.60 8.49 -50.25
C LEU A 222 10.62 7.28 -49.31
N LEU A 223 10.43 7.51 -48.01
CA LEU A 223 10.42 6.47 -46.99
C LEU A 223 9.33 5.42 -47.28
N PHE A 224 8.16 5.86 -47.76
CA PHE A 224 7.06 4.98 -48.14
C PHE A 224 7.38 4.11 -49.38
N GLU A 225 8.11 4.66 -50.36
CA GLU A 225 8.54 3.95 -51.57
C GLU A 225 9.69 2.96 -51.31
N GLU A 226 10.61 3.31 -50.40
CA GLU A 226 11.73 2.46 -49.97
C GLU A 226 11.24 1.24 -49.17
N ILE A 227 10.30 1.44 -48.24
CA ILE A 227 9.68 0.35 -47.45
C ILE A 227 8.86 -0.61 -48.33
N THR A 228 8.21 -0.11 -49.38
CA THR A 228 7.35 -0.93 -50.26
C THR A 228 8.09 -1.64 -51.40
N SER A 229 9.36 -1.30 -51.67
CA SER A 229 10.17 -1.89 -52.74
C SER A 229 11.20 -2.93 -52.27
N THR A 230 11.58 -2.93 -50.98
CA THR A 230 12.70 -3.73 -50.46
C THR A 230 12.32 -5.07 -49.81
N SER A 231 11.06 -5.29 -49.44
CA SER A 231 10.62 -6.42 -48.60
C SER A 231 10.01 -7.60 -49.36
N HIS A 232 10.81 -8.30 -50.18
CA HIS A 232 10.32 -9.42 -50.99
C HIS A 232 10.16 -10.77 -50.24
N PHE A 233 10.45 -10.85 -48.94
CA PHE A 233 10.43 -12.13 -48.20
C PHE A 233 10.10 -12.02 -46.69
N VAL A 234 8.86 -11.68 -46.34
CA VAL A 234 8.29 -11.90 -44.99
C VAL A 234 6.87 -12.48 -45.13
N SER A 235 6.57 -13.56 -44.42
CA SER A 235 5.24 -14.18 -44.40
C SER A 235 4.23 -13.37 -43.57
N LEU A 236 2.95 -13.44 -43.94
CA LEU A 236 1.93 -12.47 -43.53
C LEU A 236 1.38 -12.63 -42.09
N ASP A 237 1.97 -13.52 -41.27
CA ASP A 237 1.37 -14.01 -40.02
C ASP A 237 1.96 -13.42 -38.72
N LEU A 238 2.98 -12.54 -38.81
CA LEU A 238 3.62 -11.91 -37.63
C LEU A 238 3.28 -10.42 -37.44
N VAL A 239 2.42 -9.84 -38.27
CA VAL A 239 1.88 -8.49 -38.08
C VAL A 239 0.36 -8.58 -37.94
N ALA A 240 -0.16 -8.26 -36.75
CA ALA A 240 -1.60 -8.22 -36.52
C ALA A 240 -2.27 -7.22 -37.50
N PRO A 241 -3.30 -7.61 -38.28
CA PRO A 241 -3.91 -6.73 -39.27
C PRO A 241 -4.33 -5.39 -38.64
N PRO A 242 -4.14 -4.23 -39.29
CA PRO A 242 -4.34 -2.93 -38.64
C PRO A 242 -5.72 -2.76 -37.99
N ASN A 243 -6.75 -3.37 -38.57
CA ASN A 243 -8.13 -3.26 -38.10
C ASN A 243 -8.57 -4.42 -37.18
N SER A 244 -7.68 -5.37 -36.88
CA SER A 244 -7.88 -6.39 -35.84
C SER A 244 -7.89 -5.77 -34.44
N ALA A 245 -8.41 -6.47 -33.43
CA ALA A 245 -8.44 -5.98 -32.06
C ALA A 245 -7.03 -5.65 -31.51
N MET A 246 -6.03 -6.48 -31.81
CA MET A 246 -4.62 -6.22 -31.42
C MET A 246 -4.01 -5.06 -32.23
N GLY A 247 -4.30 -4.96 -33.53
CA GLY A 247 -3.84 -3.83 -34.36
C GLY A 247 -4.48 -2.48 -34.00
N LYS A 248 -5.66 -2.49 -33.38
CA LYS A 248 -6.32 -1.30 -32.82
C LYS A 248 -5.83 -0.95 -31.41
N SER A 249 -5.59 -1.93 -30.53
CA SER A 249 -5.07 -1.65 -29.18
C SER A 249 -3.64 -1.12 -29.19
N TYR A 250 -2.79 -1.59 -30.12
CA TYR A 250 -1.42 -1.09 -30.26
C TYR A 250 -1.39 0.39 -30.71
N ARG A 251 -2.27 0.78 -31.66
CA ARG A 251 -2.34 2.15 -32.22
C ARG A 251 -2.79 3.25 -31.26
N PHE A 252 -3.24 2.92 -30.04
CA PHE A 252 -3.58 3.90 -28.99
C PHE A 252 -2.62 3.89 -27.79
N HIS A 253 -1.60 3.03 -27.77
CA HIS A 253 -0.73 2.81 -26.60
C HIS A 253 0.77 2.93 -26.88
N SER A 254 1.15 3.66 -27.93
CA SER A 254 2.51 4.19 -28.10
C SER A 254 2.42 5.51 -28.85
N PRO A 255 2.87 6.65 -28.27
CA PRO A 255 3.17 7.82 -29.08
C PRO A 255 4.32 7.47 -30.03
N ASN A 256 4.29 7.99 -31.25
CA ASN A 256 5.42 7.83 -32.18
C ASN A 256 6.63 8.59 -31.61
N ASP A 257 7.80 7.94 -31.49
CA ASP A 257 9.02 8.57 -30.99
C ASP A 257 9.41 9.82 -31.79
N ALA A 258 9.13 9.84 -33.10
CA ALA A 258 9.32 11.03 -33.94
C ALA A 258 8.38 12.19 -33.57
N ALA A 259 7.16 11.89 -33.09
CA ALA A 259 6.23 12.90 -32.59
C ALA A 259 6.60 13.40 -31.19
N ILE A 260 7.16 12.53 -30.33
CA ILE A 260 7.77 12.94 -29.06
C ILE A 260 8.95 13.89 -29.33
N HIS A 261 9.83 13.53 -30.28
CA HIS A 261 10.97 14.38 -30.65
C HIS A 261 10.54 15.72 -31.26
N LEU A 262 9.51 15.75 -32.11
CA LEU A 262 8.95 17.02 -32.62
C LEU A 262 8.37 17.88 -31.49
N ALA A 263 7.57 17.30 -30.60
CA ALA A 263 6.95 18.03 -29.49
C ALA A 263 8.00 18.61 -28.53
N ASN A 264 9.09 17.88 -28.27
CA ASN A 264 10.20 18.31 -27.41
C ASN A 264 11.14 19.34 -28.07
N THR A 265 10.96 19.70 -29.36
CA THR A 265 11.90 20.58 -30.09
C THR A 265 11.22 21.69 -30.92
N SER A 266 9.89 21.74 -31.01
CA SER A 266 9.16 22.68 -31.86
C SER A 266 8.72 23.95 -31.11
N LEU A 267 9.57 24.98 -31.15
CA LEU A 267 9.25 26.36 -30.72
C LEU A 267 7.96 26.92 -31.36
N VAL A 268 7.57 26.44 -32.54
CA VAL A 268 6.31 26.87 -33.20
C VAL A 268 5.09 26.37 -32.44
N PHE A 269 5.12 25.15 -31.88
CA PHE A 269 4.03 24.64 -31.05
C PHE A 269 3.94 25.36 -29.69
N GLU A 270 5.09 25.73 -29.12
CA GLU A 270 5.16 26.55 -27.91
C GLU A 270 4.54 27.93 -28.16
N PHE A 271 5.02 28.65 -29.17
CA PHE A 271 4.58 30.02 -29.50
C PHE A 271 3.09 30.10 -29.90
N VAL A 272 2.59 29.18 -30.74
CA VAL A 272 1.17 29.15 -31.14
C VAL A 272 0.25 28.85 -29.96
N THR A 273 0.69 28.00 -29.01
CA THR A 273 -0.09 27.72 -27.79
C THR A 273 -0.07 28.92 -26.84
N GLN A 274 1.04 29.66 -26.79
CA GLN A 274 1.20 30.85 -25.95
C GLN A 274 0.33 32.02 -26.42
N GLU A 275 0.31 32.32 -27.72
CA GLU A 275 -0.57 33.37 -28.30
C GLU A 275 -2.06 33.04 -28.18
N LEU A 276 -2.47 31.78 -28.43
CA LEU A 276 -3.88 31.39 -28.25
C LEU A 276 -4.34 31.56 -26.79
N THR A 277 -3.42 31.43 -25.84
CA THR A 277 -3.67 31.66 -24.41
C THR A 277 -3.70 33.15 -24.09
N TYR A 278 -2.79 33.95 -24.67
CA TYR A 278 -2.70 35.40 -24.47
C TYR A 278 -3.96 36.14 -24.96
N LEU A 279 -4.45 35.79 -26.15
CA LEU A 279 -5.67 36.36 -26.75
C LEU A 279 -6.94 36.07 -25.94
N LEU A 280 -7.00 34.97 -25.19
CA LEU A 280 -8.14 34.65 -24.32
C LEU A 280 -8.12 35.46 -23.01
N LEU A 281 -6.92 35.81 -22.51
CA LEU A 281 -6.74 36.47 -21.20
C LEU A 281 -7.00 37.98 -21.21
N GLN A 282 -6.84 38.68 -22.34
CA GLN A 282 -7.04 40.14 -22.40
C GLN A 282 -8.52 40.59 -22.28
N SER A 283 -9.49 39.69 -22.37
CA SER A 283 -10.90 40.02 -22.65
C SER A 283 -11.73 40.66 -21.52
N ASN A 284 -11.24 40.71 -20.27
CA ASN A 284 -12.08 40.99 -19.09
C ASN A 284 -11.55 42.01 -18.08
N ASN A 285 -10.65 42.92 -18.47
CA ASN A 285 -10.06 43.90 -17.56
C ASN A 285 -10.66 45.32 -17.69
N PHE A 286 -11.95 45.49 -17.35
CA PHE A 286 -12.58 46.81 -17.18
C PHE A 286 -13.60 46.83 -16.03
N ASN A 287 -13.37 47.70 -15.05
CA ASN A 287 -14.22 47.83 -13.85
C ASN A 287 -14.70 49.28 -13.71
N GLY A 288 -15.97 49.56 -14.05
CA GLY A 288 -16.43 50.95 -14.32
C GLY A 288 -17.93 51.21 -14.20
N ARG A 289 -18.39 51.48 -12.97
CA ARG A 289 -19.61 52.23 -12.56
C ARG A 289 -20.69 52.53 -13.63
N GLY A 290 -21.81 51.79 -13.60
CA GLY A 290 -23.06 52.10 -14.33
C GLY A 290 -24.29 51.36 -13.76
N PRO A 291 -25.53 51.88 -13.89
CA PRO A 291 -26.69 51.36 -13.16
C PRO A 291 -27.48 50.24 -13.87
N ARG A 292 -28.09 49.35 -13.08
CA ARG A 292 -29.13 48.39 -13.50
C ARG A 292 -30.40 49.10 -13.99
N GLN A 293 -31.08 48.53 -14.99
CA GLN A 293 -32.54 48.58 -15.09
C GLN A 293 -33.12 47.16 -14.96
N ASN A 294 -34.27 47.05 -14.29
CA ASN A 294 -34.99 45.79 -14.17
C ASN A 294 -35.86 45.55 -15.40
N PHE A 295 -36.13 44.29 -15.75
CA PHE A 295 -37.47 43.91 -16.20
C PHE A 295 -37.97 42.69 -15.40
N PHE A 296 -39.23 42.83 -14.96
CA PHE A 296 -40.10 41.99 -14.12
C PHE A 296 -39.90 40.45 -14.16
N GLY A 297 -40.24 39.67 -13.13
CA GLY A 297 -41.03 39.97 -11.93
C GLY A 297 -42.32 39.13 -11.87
N GLY A 298 -42.39 38.15 -10.98
CA GLY A 298 -43.56 37.24 -10.84
C GLY A 298 -43.53 36.47 -9.52
N GLN A 299 -44.69 36.23 -8.91
CA GLN A 299 -44.80 35.83 -7.50
C GLN A 299 -45.04 34.32 -7.25
N ARG A 300 -44.68 33.93 -6.02
CA ARG A 300 -44.99 32.67 -5.34
C ARG A 300 -46.50 32.38 -5.27
N GLN A 301 -46.85 31.10 -5.11
CA GLN A 301 -47.67 30.66 -3.97
C GLN A 301 -47.42 29.18 -3.62
N ASN A 302 -48.02 28.69 -2.52
CA ASN A 302 -47.78 27.34 -1.98
C ASN A 302 -48.81 26.33 -2.52
N PHE A 303 -48.55 25.02 -2.40
CA PHE A 303 -49.32 24.09 -1.55
C PHE A 303 -48.61 22.72 -1.51
N GLY A 304 -49.02 21.84 -0.59
CA GLY A 304 -48.51 20.46 -0.46
C GLY A 304 -49.63 19.42 -0.64
N GLY A 305 -49.27 18.18 -0.95
CA GLY A 305 -50.21 17.07 -1.17
C GLY A 305 -49.53 15.71 -1.25
N GLN A 306 -50.28 14.61 -1.11
CA GLN A 306 -49.77 13.23 -1.11
C GLN A 306 -50.19 12.45 -2.36
N ARG A 307 -49.37 11.44 -2.73
CA ARG A 307 -49.71 10.18 -3.45
C ARG A 307 -50.50 10.25 -4.78
N GLN A 308 -49.98 9.61 -5.83
CA GLN A 308 -50.49 8.33 -6.38
C GLN A 308 -49.67 7.86 -7.60
N ASN A 309 -49.80 6.58 -7.99
CA ASN A 309 -49.16 5.94 -9.16
C ASN A 309 -50.16 5.87 -10.34
N PHE A 310 -49.70 5.75 -11.60
CA PHE A 310 -50.38 5.00 -12.67
C PHE A 310 -49.44 4.70 -13.87
N PHE A 311 -49.77 3.70 -14.70
CA PHE A 311 -48.96 3.12 -15.81
C PHE A 311 -49.73 3.09 -17.17
N GLY A 312 -49.01 2.95 -18.29
CA GLY A 312 -49.47 2.20 -19.50
C GLY A 312 -49.66 2.95 -20.84
N GLY A 313 -49.32 2.30 -21.97
CA GLY A 313 -49.73 2.70 -23.35
C GLY A 313 -48.89 2.16 -24.54
N GLN A 314 -49.53 1.55 -25.55
CA GLN A 314 -48.90 0.92 -26.76
C GLN A 314 -48.63 1.92 -27.91
N ARG A 315 -47.65 1.83 -28.84
CA ARG A 315 -46.59 0.84 -29.23
C ARG A 315 -46.93 -0.22 -30.34
N GLN A 316 -46.68 0.05 -31.65
CA GLN A 316 -46.68 -0.93 -32.80
C GLN A 316 -45.98 -0.52 -34.15
N ASN A 317 -45.52 -1.54 -34.92
CA ASN A 317 -44.52 -1.70 -36.05
C ASN A 317 -44.71 -0.93 -37.40
N PHE A 318 -43.95 -1.03 -38.55
CA PHE A 318 -42.84 -1.85 -39.18
C PHE A 318 -42.02 -0.94 -40.17
N GLY A 319 -40.96 -1.28 -40.96
CA GLY A 319 -40.03 -2.45 -41.07
C GLY A 319 -39.73 -3.00 -42.51
N GLY A 320 -38.54 -2.81 -43.15
CA GLY A 320 -38.16 -3.53 -44.41
C GLY A 320 -36.88 -3.13 -45.26
N GLN A 321 -36.03 -4.14 -45.59
CA GLN A 321 -35.14 -4.41 -46.77
C GLN A 321 -34.17 -3.41 -47.50
N ARG A 322 -32.84 -3.67 -47.38
CA ARG A 322 -31.77 -4.06 -48.40
C ARG A 322 -31.26 -3.17 -49.60
N GLN A 323 -29.94 -3.38 -49.91
CA GLN A 323 -29.13 -3.13 -51.16
C GLN A 323 -28.52 -1.71 -51.44
N ASN A 324 -27.41 -1.49 -52.19
CA ASN A 324 -26.13 -2.23 -52.49
C ASN A 324 -25.10 -1.35 -53.31
N PHE A 325 -23.79 -1.70 -53.38
CA PHE A 325 -22.66 -1.11 -54.21
C PHE A 325 -22.22 0.36 -53.95
N GLY A 326 -21.01 0.88 -54.33
CA GLY A 326 -19.74 0.25 -54.80
C GLY A 326 -18.72 1.21 -55.52
N GLY A 327 -17.38 1.07 -55.32
CA GLY A 327 -16.27 1.73 -56.07
C GLY A 327 -15.75 3.10 -55.54
N GLN A 328 -14.57 3.66 -55.90
CA GLN A 328 -13.31 3.15 -56.52
C GLN A 328 -12.09 4.10 -56.19
N ARG A 329 -10.87 3.91 -56.76
CA ARG A 329 -9.56 4.55 -56.37
C ARG A 329 -9.02 5.64 -57.33
N GLN A 330 -8.03 6.46 -56.90
CA GLN A 330 -6.72 6.66 -57.60
C GLN A 330 -5.63 7.44 -56.76
N ASN A 331 -4.41 7.68 -57.31
CA ASN A 331 -3.16 8.06 -56.58
C ASN A 331 -2.34 9.23 -57.23
N PHE A 332 -1.30 9.77 -56.56
CA PHE A 332 0.15 10.02 -56.98
C PHE A 332 0.87 11.15 -56.13
N PHE A 333 2.05 10.96 -55.47
CA PHE A 333 3.50 11.30 -55.76
C PHE A 333 3.91 12.81 -55.82
N GLY A 334 5.11 13.34 -55.43
CA GLY A 334 6.45 12.89 -54.86
C GLY A 334 6.87 13.74 -53.59
N GLY A 335 8.11 14.22 -53.28
CA GLY A 335 9.50 13.65 -53.29
C GLY A 335 10.74 14.62 -53.04
N GLN A 336 11.64 14.36 -52.03
CA GLN A 336 12.98 15.01 -51.63
C GLN A 336 13.12 16.42 -50.91
N GLN A 337 14.11 16.81 -50.04
CA GLN A 337 15.16 16.19 -49.15
C GLN A 337 16.02 17.28 -48.34
N GLN A 338 16.95 16.87 -47.44
CA GLN A 338 18.27 17.48 -47.00
C GLN A 338 18.53 18.48 -45.80
N GLN A 339 19.31 17.97 -44.82
CA GLN A 339 20.62 18.41 -44.21
C GLN A 339 20.88 19.60 -43.22
N ASN A 340 21.47 19.22 -42.07
CA ASN A 340 22.68 19.71 -41.33
C ASN A 340 22.86 21.17 -40.82
N PHE A 341 23.17 21.35 -39.51
CA PHE A 341 24.53 21.64 -38.97
C PHE A 341 24.62 21.50 -37.42
N LEU A 342 25.77 21.85 -36.80
CA LEU A 342 26.16 21.56 -35.39
C LEU A 342 26.62 22.83 -34.60
N GLU A 343 27.03 22.61 -33.33
CA GLU A 343 27.61 23.54 -32.32
C GLU A 343 26.61 24.30 -31.41
N GLY A 344 26.87 24.56 -30.12
CA GLY A 344 27.91 23.97 -29.24
C GLY A 344 28.65 24.93 -28.29
N GLN A 345 28.01 25.45 -27.22
CA GLN A 345 28.72 26.21 -26.15
C GLN A 345 28.23 25.89 -24.73
N GLN A 346 29.13 26.05 -23.75
CA GLN A 346 28.89 25.91 -22.31
C GLN A 346 28.75 27.29 -21.63
N LEU A 347 27.91 27.41 -20.61
CA LEU A 347 28.02 28.45 -19.57
C LEU A 347 27.70 27.87 -18.18
N ASN A 348 28.25 28.50 -17.14
CA ASN A 348 28.33 27.95 -15.78
C ASN A 348 27.20 28.41 -14.84
N ASN A 349 26.85 27.50 -13.91
CA ASN A 349 26.30 27.68 -12.56
C ASN A 349 25.81 29.08 -12.12
N VAL A 350 24.52 29.14 -11.74
CA VAL A 350 24.02 30.02 -10.67
C VAL A 350 23.19 29.15 -9.70
N PHE A 351 23.25 29.47 -8.40
CA PHE A 351 22.63 28.69 -7.33
C PHE A 351 21.08 28.69 -7.39
N VAL A 352 20.46 27.56 -7.04
CA VAL A 352 19.03 27.46 -6.68
C VAL A 352 18.94 26.73 -5.34
N GLY A 353 18.21 27.31 -4.38
CA GLY A 353 18.21 26.91 -2.97
C GLY A 353 17.42 25.64 -2.63
N ASP A 354 17.65 25.16 -1.41
CA ASP A 354 17.22 23.84 -0.93
C ASP A 354 15.71 23.60 -0.97
N ARG A 355 15.29 22.64 -1.81
CA ARG A 355 14.00 21.97 -1.68
C ARG A 355 14.22 20.66 -0.92
N VAL A 356 13.66 20.54 0.29
CA VAL A 356 13.63 19.26 1.02
C VAL A 356 12.95 18.21 0.12
N PRO A 357 13.64 17.15 -0.33
CA PRO A 357 13.03 16.14 -1.17
C PRO A 357 12.04 15.33 -0.35
N GLN A 358 10.78 15.40 -0.76
CA GLN A 358 9.67 14.74 -0.10
C GLN A 358 9.66 13.25 -0.44
N GLN A 359 9.08 12.44 0.45
CA GLN A 359 8.71 11.07 0.16
C GLN A 359 7.17 10.99 0.11
N PRO A 360 6.51 11.33 -1.01
CA PRO A 360 5.07 11.05 -1.15
C PRO A 360 4.82 9.55 -0.92
N PRO A 361 3.69 9.15 -0.28
CA PRO A 361 3.35 7.74 0.03
C PRO A 361 3.02 6.89 -1.22
N THR A 362 3.52 7.29 -2.39
CA THR A 362 3.31 6.68 -3.72
C THR A 362 4.48 6.95 -4.68
N PHE A 363 5.62 7.52 -4.25
CA PHE A 363 6.71 7.93 -5.15
C PHE A 363 7.88 6.95 -5.11
N CYS A 364 8.34 6.55 -6.29
CA CYS A 364 9.49 5.68 -6.47
C CYS A 364 10.79 6.47 -6.22
N GLY A 365 11.85 5.79 -5.75
CA GLY A 365 13.16 6.44 -5.60
C GLY A 365 13.90 6.66 -6.92
N ASP A 366 13.49 5.95 -7.98
CA ASP A 366 14.33 5.58 -9.11
C ASP A 366 13.72 5.98 -10.46
N GLU A 367 14.41 6.83 -11.23
CA GLU A 367 13.94 7.32 -12.53
C GLU A 367 13.97 6.24 -13.64
N GLU A 368 14.80 5.20 -13.49
CA GLU A 368 14.95 4.10 -14.46
C GLU A 368 13.82 3.04 -14.40
N ARG A 369 12.89 3.08 -13.42
CA ARG A 369 11.86 2.04 -13.23
C ARG A 369 10.45 2.58 -13.00
N GLN A 370 9.69 2.72 -14.08
CA GLN A 370 8.24 2.98 -14.09
C GLN A 370 7.37 1.81 -13.56
N GLN A 371 7.86 0.98 -12.64
CA GLN A 371 7.20 -0.29 -12.25
C GLN A 371 7.22 -0.60 -10.74
N CYS A 372 7.43 0.42 -9.89
CA CYS A 372 7.18 0.35 -8.45
C CYS A 372 5.81 0.98 -8.12
N ASP A 373 4.73 0.42 -8.68
CA ASP A 373 3.36 0.75 -8.27
C ASP A 373 3.21 0.51 -6.74
N PRO A 374 2.67 1.46 -5.96
CA PRO A 374 2.41 1.26 -4.53
C PRO A 374 1.47 0.07 -4.21
N LYS A 375 0.88 -0.58 -5.22
CA LYS A 375 0.15 -1.85 -5.09
C LYS A 375 0.73 -2.87 -6.07
N SER A 376 1.98 -3.28 -5.82
CA SER A 376 2.66 -4.31 -6.59
C SER A 376 2.18 -5.72 -6.22
N PRO A 377 2.34 -6.72 -7.11
CA PRO A 377 2.32 -8.12 -6.70
C PRO A 377 3.41 -8.40 -5.66
N PHE A 378 3.21 -9.41 -4.80
CA PHE A 378 4.31 -9.95 -4.00
C PHE A 378 5.43 -10.49 -4.90
N ARG A 379 6.69 -10.31 -4.49
CA ARG A 379 7.82 -11.09 -5.05
C ARG A 379 7.65 -12.56 -4.66
N THR A 380 8.06 -13.49 -5.53
CA THR A 380 8.19 -14.92 -5.17
C THR A 380 9.59 -15.41 -5.49
N PHE A 381 10.09 -16.41 -4.75
CA PHE A 381 11.36 -17.05 -5.11
C PHE A 381 11.26 -17.88 -6.41
N SER A 382 10.04 -18.30 -6.78
CA SER A 382 9.61 -18.67 -8.14
C SER A 382 8.11 -18.99 -8.12
N GLY A 383 7.32 -18.45 -9.05
CA GLY A 383 5.89 -18.76 -9.14
C GLY A 383 5.61 -20.18 -9.67
N TRP A 384 4.82 -20.97 -8.94
CA TRP A 384 4.27 -22.26 -9.38
C TRP A 384 2.73 -22.18 -9.45
N TYR A 385 2.15 -23.02 -10.30
CA TYR A 385 0.72 -23.09 -10.64
C TYR A 385 0.15 -21.84 -11.35
N ILE A 386 -0.62 -22.06 -12.43
CA ILE A 386 -1.20 -20.97 -13.24
C ILE A 386 -2.32 -20.24 -12.47
N SER A 387 -3.15 -20.96 -11.72
CA SER A 387 -4.18 -20.37 -10.84
C SER A 387 -4.70 -21.31 -9.75
N LEU A 388 -4.59 -22.64 -9.91
CA LEU A 388 -5.07 -23.62 -8.93
C LEU A 388 -4.22 -23.63 -7.65
N PRO A 389 -4.83 -23.64 -6.44
CA PRO A 389 -4.11 -23.82 -5.17
C PRO A 389 -3.42 -25.20 -5.07
N ARG A 390 -2.30 -25.25 -4.33
CA ARG A 390 -1.57 -26.49 -3.98
C ARG A 390 -2.47 -27.39 -3.12
N GLN A 391 -2.98 -28.47 -3.70
CA GLN A 391 -3.95 -29.38 -3.05
C GLN A 391 -3.58 -30.86 -3.11
N THR A 392 -2.60 -31.24 -3.93
CA THR A 392 -2.20 -32.64 -4.17
C THR A 392 -0.81 -32.89 -3.59
N SER A 393 -0.67 -34.02 -2.89
CA SER A 393 0.61 -34.59 -2.44
C SER A 393 1.47 -34.98 -3.64
N VAL A 394 2.80 -35.06 -3.45
CA VAL A 394 3.70 -35.67 -4.44
C VAL A 394 3.39 -37.15 -4.71
N THR A 395 2.62 -37.81 -3.83
CA THR A 395 2.09 -39.17 -4.03
C THR A 395 0.82 -39.24 -4.90
N GLY A 396 0.30 -38.10 -5.36
CA GLY A 396 -0.93 -38.00 -6.15
C GLY A 396 -2.23 -37.99 -5.34
N GLN A 397 -2.18 -38.24 -4.02
CA GLN A 397 -3.32 -38.15 -3.12
C GLN A 397 -3.62 -36.69 -2.71
N PRO A 398 -4.82 -36.36 -2.17
CA PRO A 398 -5.07 -35.05 -1.58
C PRO A 398 -4.12 -34.75 -0.40
N LEU A 399 -3.70 -33.49 -0.25
CA LEU A 399 -3.00 -33.03 0.95
C LEU A 399 -3.93 -33.08 2.18
N PRO A 400 -3.38 -33.27 3.40
CA PRO A 400 -4.19 -33.28 4.63
C PRO A 400 -4.94 -31.95 4.81
N SER A 401 -6.16 -32.01 5.37
CA SER A 401 -6.96 -30.81 5.66
C SER A 401 -6.14 -29.82 6.51
N PRO A 402 -6.10 -28.52 6.17
CA PRO A 402 -5.47 -27.49 7.00
C PRO A 402 -5.93 -27.51 8.45
N ARG A 403 -7.21 -27.84 8.70
CA ARG A 403 -7.77 -27.98 10.05
C ARG A 403 -7.31 -29.25 10.75
N GLY A 404 -7.08 -30.34 10.01
CA GLY A 404 -6.45 -31.56 10.55
C GLY A 404 -4.98 -31.32 10.95
N VAL A 405 -4.22 -30.58 10.13
CA VAL A 405 -2.83 -30.20 10.49
C VAL A 405 -2.82 -29.28 11.70
N SER A 406 -3.72 -28.29 11.75
CA SER A 406 -3.91 -27.41 12.90
C SER A 406 -4.15 -28.20 14.20
N THR A 407 -5.17 -29.06 14.25
CA THR A 407 -5.53 -29.76 15.50
C THR A 407 -4.55 -30.88 15.91
N PHE A 408 -3.80 -31.46 14.96
CA PHE A 408 -2.88 -32.57 15.23
C PHE A 408 -1.43 -32.12 15.54
N ILE A 409 -0.94 -31.07 14.88
CA ILE A 409 0.40 -30.51 15.10
C ILE A 409 0.31 -29.34 16.09
N HIS A 410 -0.57 -28.38 15.81
CA HIS A 410 -0.64 -27.07 16.49
C HIS A 410 -1.66 -27.05 17.63
N ALA A 411 -1.48 -27.98 18.57
CA ALA A 411 -2.33 -28.09 19.76
C ALA A 411 -2.22 -26.87 20.68
N ASP A 412 -3.17 -26.72 21.61
CA ASP A 412 -3.18 -25.65 22.61
C ASP A 412 -2.53 -26.13 23.91
N VAL A 413 -1.26 -25.77 24.08
CA VAL A 413 -0.44 -26.03 25.27
C VAL A 413 0.39 -24.77 25.57
N SER A 414 0.04 -24.04 26.64
CA SER A 414 0.79 -22.84 27.05
C SER A 414 2.21 -23.20 27.53
N ARG A 415 3.19 -22.44 27.05
CA ARG A 415 4.63 -22.55 27.32
C ARG A 415 5.22 -21.15 27.32
N LEU A 416 5.06 -20.43 28.42
CA LEU A 416 5.48 -19.04 28.55
C LEU A 416 6.99 -18.84 28.33
N SER A 417 7.36 -17.80 27.59
CA SER A 417 8.76 -17.40 27.43
C SER A 417 9.35 -16.94 28.76
N ASN A 418 10.56 -17.41 29.08
CA ASN A 418 11.31 -17.00 30.26
C ASN A 418 12.21 -15.77 30.04
N ARG A 419 12.12 -15.13 28.86
CA ARG A 419 13.05 -14.06 28.44
C ARG A 419 12.37 -12.85 27.82
N HIS A 420 11.27 -13.03 27.09
CA HIS A 420 10.66 -11.96 26.30
C HIS A 420 9.19 -11.72 26.68
N VAL A 421 8.76 -10.47 26.58
CA VAL A 421 7.38 -10.05 26.88
C VAL A 421 6.48 -10.03 25.64
N LEU A 422 5.17 -10.02 25.86
CA LEU A 422 4.13 -10.03 24.84
C LEU A 422 4.20 -8.86 23.85
N MET A 423 4.93 -7.79 24.19
CA MET A 423 5.29 -6.70 23.28
C MET A 423 6.05 -7.19 22.03
N ILE A 424 6.80 -8.30 22.05
CA ILE A 424 7.39 -8.86 20.81
C ILE A 424 6.30 -9.30 19.83
N MET A 425 5.32 -10.09 20.30
CA MET A 425 4.18 -10.52 19.47
C MET A 425 3.44 -9.29 18.92
N GLN A 426 3.13 -8.34 19.79
CA GLN A 426 2.31 -7.19 19.43
C GLN A 426 3.01 -6.22 18.47
N PHE A 427 4.31 -5.95 18.69
CA PHE A 427 5.11 -5.14 17.77
C PHE A 427 5.35 -5.86 16.45
N GLY A 428 5.52 -7.19 16.47
CA GLY A 428 5.60 -8.01 15.26
C GLY A 428 4.35 -7.90 14.39
N GLN A 429 3.15 -7.90 14.98
CA GLN A 429 1.90 -7.63 14.27
C GLN A 429 1.86 -6.20 13.71
N PHE A 430 2.18 -5.19 14.53
CA PHE A 430 2.20 -3.79 14.11
C PHE A 430 3.23 -3.50 12.99
N LEU A 431 4.29 -4.31 12.92
CA LEU A 431 5.33 -4.28 11.89
C LEU A 431 4.92 -5.03 10.61
N ASP A 432 4.23 -6.17 10.71
CA ASP A 432 3.62 -6.81 9.53
C ASP A 432 2.62 -5.86 8.87
N HIS A 433 1.89 -5.09 9.67
CA HIS A 433 0.88 -4.17 9.16
C HIS A 433 1.46 -2.94 8.44
N ASP A 434 2.77 -2.68 8.53
CA ASP A 434 3.51 -1.76 7.64
C ASP A 434 3.89 -2.48 6.32
N ILE A 435 4.42 -3.71 6.40
CA ILE A 435 5.04 -4.40 5.25
C ILE A 435 4.02 -5.14 4.35
N THR A 436 2.95 -5.73 4.89
CA THR A 436 2.04 -6.61 4.13
C THR A 436 0.55 -6.37 4.42
N MET A 437 -0.25 -6.32 3.34
CA MET A 437 -1.71 -6.46 3.37
C MET A 437 -2.17 -7.18 2.11
N THR A 438 -2.63 -8.43 2.24
CA THR A 438 -3.22 -9.18 1.12
C THR A 438 -4.76 -9.04 1.11
N PRO A 439 -5.36 -8.41 0.09
CA PRO A 439 -6.81 -8.33 -0.04
C PRO A 439 -7.40 -9.64 -0.59
N VAL A 440 -8.62 -9.97 -0.15
CA VAL A 440 -9.40 -11.11 -0.67
C VAL A 440 -10.43 -10.67 -1.72
N HIS A 441 -10.91 -11.62 -2.52
CA HIS A 441 -12.02 -11.40 -3.44
C HIS A 441 -13.28 -10.88 -2.73
N ARG A 442 -14.05 -10.06 -3.45
CA ARG A 442 -15.35 -9.50 -3.03
C ARG A 442 -16.39 -9.80 -4.09
N GLY A 443 -17.63 -9.98 -3.68
CA GLY A 443 -18.75 -10.12 -4.61
C GLY A 443 -19.19 -8.78 -5.21
N PHE A 444 -20.31 -8.81 -5.93
CA PHE A 444 -20.92 -7.62 -6.52
C PHE A 444 -21.13 -6.51 -5.48
N GLN A 445 -20.96 -5.24 -5.90
CA GLN A 445 -20.98 -4.05 -5.04
C GLN A 445 -20.03 -4.12 -3.82
N LYS A 446 -18.90 -4.85 -3.93
CA LYS A 446 -17.91 -5.10 -2.86
C LYS A 446 -18.43 -5.95 -1.69
N SER A 447 -19.51 -6.70 -1.88
CA SER A 447 -20.07 -7.60 -0.85
C SER A 447 -19.03 -8.61 -0.32
N VAL A 448 -19.19 -8.99 0.95
CA VAL A 448 -18.38 -10.06 1.57
C VAL A 448 -18.91 -11.41 1.08
N LEU A 449 -18.03 -12.26 0.56
CA LEU A 449 -18.38 -13.61 0.16
C LEU A 449 -18.51 -14.50 1.40
N ASP A 450 -19.68 -15.09 1.62
CA ASP A 450 -19.85 -16.18 2.61
C ASP A 450 -19.52 -17.51 1.95
N CYS A 451 -18.30 -18.00 2.18
CA CYS A 451 -17.81 -19.28 1.68
C CYS A 451 -17.86 -20.39 2.76
N ARG A 452 -18.69 -20.26 3.81
CA ARG A 452 -18.80 -21.28 4.89
C ARG A 452 -19.25 -22.65 4.41
N ALA A 453 -20.09 -22.71 3.37
CA ALA A 453 -20.58 -23.98 2.83
C ALA A 453 -19.51 -24.63 1.91
N CYS A 454 -19.30 -25.94 2.00
CA CYS A 454 -18.13 -26.58 1.38
C CYS A 454 -18.05 -26.46 -0.17
N ASP A 455 -19.15 -26.69 -0.89
CA ASP A 455 -19.27 -26.43 -2.34
C ASP A 455 -19.65 -24.97 -2.67
N SER A 456 -19.22 -24.00 -1.85
CA SER A 456 -19.37 -22.56 -2.13
C SER A 456 -18.60 -22.11 -3.38
N ALA A 457 -17.56 -22.84 -3.78
CA ALA A 457 -16.87 -22.63 -5.05
C ALA A 457 -17.82 -22.72 -6.27
N GLN A 458 -18.82 -23.61 -6.21
CA GLN A 458 -19.79 -23.84 -7.26
C GLN A 458 -21.03 -22.94 -7.16
N ARG A 459 -21.52 -22.66 -5.93
CA ARG A 459 -22.82 -22.00 -5.68
C ARG A 459 -22.76 -20.61 -5.04
N VAL A 460 -21.57 -20.08 -4.75
CA VAL A 460 -21.39 -18.69 -4.25
C VAL A 460 -20.42 -17.94 -5.16
N HIS A 461 -19.17 -18.39 -5.27
CA HIS A 461 -18.16 -17.76 -6.13
C HIS A 461 -16.96 -18.71 -6.34
N PRO A 462 -16.35 -18.81 -7.55
CA PRO A 462 -15.21 -19.69 -7.81
C PRO A 462 -13.92 -19.34 -7.04
N GLU A 463 -13.89 -18.20 -6.35
CA GLU A 463 -12.79 -17.78 -5.46
C GLU A 463 -13.10 -18.07 -3.97
N CYS A 464 -14.19 -18.80 -3.68
CA CYS A 464 -14.35 -19.52 -2.41
C CYS A 464 -13.43 -20.75 -2.40
N PHE A 465 -12.66 -20.94 -1.34
CA PHE A 465 -11.81 -22.12 -1.15
C PHE A 465 -11.87 -22.63 0.30
N PRO A 466 -13.06 -23.04 0.77
CA PRO A 466 -13.32 -23.42 2.17
C PRO A 466 -12.42 -24.54 2.70
N ILE A 467 -12.23 -24.53 4.02
CA ILE A 467 -11.44 -25.54 4.73
C ILE A 467 -12.39 -26.60 5.31
N GLY A 468 -12.29 -27.84 4.84
CA GLY A 468 -13.11 -28.95 5.33
C GLY A 468 -12.78 -29.37 6.76
N VAL A 469 -13.80 -29.45 7.62
CA VAL A 469 -13.68 -29.96 9.00
C VAL A 469 -13.52 -31.49 8.98
N PRO A 470 -12.47 -32.07 9.57
CA PRO A 470 -12.30 -33.53 9.64
C PRO A 470 -13.39 -34.23 10.46
N GLY A 471 -13.70 -35.48 10.13
CA GLY A 471 -14.69 -36.29 10.87
C GLY A 471 -14.37 -36.54 12.35
N ASN A 472 -13.12 -36.30 12.75
CA ASN A 472 -12.59 -36.45 14.11
C ASN A 472 -12.14 -35.12 14.75
N ASP A 473 -12.67 -33.98 14.29
CA ASP A 473 -12.34 -32.67 14.86
C ASP A 473 -12.75 -32.58 16.35
N PRO A 474 -11.87 -32.11 17.25
CA PRO A 474 -12.16 -32.04 18.68
C PRO A 474 -13.06 -30.87 19.10
N PHE A 475 -13.47 -29.99 18.18
CA PHE A 475 -14.28 -28.81 18.51
C PHE A 475 -15.39 -28.50 17.49
N PHE A 476 -15.08 -28.45 16.19
CA PHE A 476 -16.10 -28.14 15.17
C PHE A 476 -16.88 -29.43 14.82
N PRO A 477 -18.23 -29.43 14.86
CA PRO A 477 -18.97 -30.60 14.44
C PRO A 477 -18.78 -30.85 12.93
N PRO A 478 -18.42 -32.07 12.48
CA PRO A 478 -18.05 -32.33 11.09
C PRO A 478 -19.22 -32.20 10.10
N VAL A 479 -20.45 -32.24 10.61
CA VAL A 479 -21.66 -31.85 9.88
C VAL A 479 -22.34 -30.68 10.58
N ASP A 480 -22.96 -29.80 9.81
CA ASP A 480 -23.81 -28.76 10.34
C ASP A 480 -25.16 -29.33 10.80
N VAL A 481 -25.50 -29.10 12.07
CA VAL A 481 -26.68 -29.69 12.73
C VAL A 481 -28.02 -29.20 12.19
N ASN A 482 -28.06 -28.05 11.50
CA ASN A 482 -29.30 -27.47 10.96
C ASN A 482 -29.57 -27.91 9.52
N THR A 483 -28.52 -28.24 8.76
CA THR A 483 -28.60 -28.55 7.33
C THR A 483 -28.22 -29.97 6.96
N GLY A 484 -27.62 -30.73 7.88
CA GLY A 484 -27.15 -32.11 7.66
C GLY A 484 -25.97 -32.22 6.67
N ARG A 485 -25.38 -31.10 6.26
CA ARG A 485 -24.28 -31.04 5.27
C ARG A 485 -22.91 -31.04 5.97
N PRO A 486 -21.84 -31.48 5.30
CA PRO A 486 -20.47 -31.32 5.81
C PRO A 486 -20.18 -29.87 6.18
N ARG A 487 -19.50 -29.66 7.31
CA ARG A 487 -19.08 -28.34 7.79
C ARG A 487 -17.75 -27.94 7.18
N CYS A 488 -17.63 -26.68 6.79
CA CYS A 488 -16.38 -26.05 6.43
C CYS A 488 -16.18 -24.73 7.18
N ILE A 489 -14.92 -24.35 7.37
CA ILE A 489 -14.50 -23.04 7.89
C ILE A 489 -14.41 -22.07 6.69
N ASN A 490 -14.90 -20.85 6.87
CA ASN A 490 -14.96 -19.83 5.81
C ASN A 490 -13.56 -19.47 5.30
N PHE A 491 -13.34 -19.54 3.99
CA PHE A 491 -12.09 -19.07 3.38
C PHE A 491 -12.33 -18.55 1.96
N VAL A 492 -11.84 -17.31 1.72
CA VAL A 492 -11.88 -16.63 0.43
C VAL A 492 -10.45 -16.48 -0.09
N ARG A 493 -10.23 -16.76 -1.38
CA ARG A 493 -8.92 -16.62 -2.05
C ARG A 493 -8.48 -15.16 -2.16
N SER A 494 -7.17 -14.96 -2.16
CA SER A 494 -6.52 -13.65 -2.31
C SER A 494 -6.65 -13.10 -3.74
N LEU A 495 -6.78 -11.77 -3.89
CA LEU A 495 -6.84 -11.14 -5.20
C LEU A 495 -5.54 -11.39 -6.01
N PRO A 496 -5.64 -11.75 -7.30
CA PRO A 496 -4.50 -11.73 -8.20
C PRO A 496 -4.06 -10.27 -8.46
N GLY A 497 -2.75 -10.05 -8.47
CA GLY A 497 -2.11 -8.80 -8.87
C GLY A 497 -1.36 -8.89 -10.21
N GLN A 498 -1.20 -10.08 -10.81
CA GLN A 498 -0.39 -10.21 -12.02
C GLN A 498 -1.01 -9.45 -13.23
N THR A 499 -0.18 -8.65 -13.91
CA THR A 499 -0.56 -7.79 -15.04
C THR A 499 -0.39 -8.44 -16.41
N LYS A 500 0.14 -9.67 -16.45
CA LYS A 500 0.40 -10.48 -17.65
C LYS A 500 -0.06 -11.92 -17.43
N LEU A 501 -0.26 -12.68 -18.51
CA LEU A 501 -0.48 -14.13 -18.43
C LEU A 501 0.74 -14.82 -17.81
N GLY A 502 0.51 -15.71 -16.85
CA GLY A 502 1.56 -16.41 -16.10
C GLY A 502 1.01 -17.04 -14.80
N PRO A 503 1.89 -17.51 -13.89
CA PRO A 503 1.50 -17.97 -12.56
C PRO A 503 0.75 -16.89 -11.77
N ARG A 504 -0.24 -17.30 -10.97
CA ARG A 504 -1.01 -16.36 -10.14
C ARG A 504 -0.10 -15.77 -9.06
N GLN A 505 0.01 -14.44 -9.02
CA GLN A 505 0.74 -13.70 -7.99
C GLN A 505 -0.27 -12.84 -7.24
N GLN A 506 -0.22 -12.83 -5.92
CA GLN A 506 -1.18 -12.09 -5.10
C GLN A 506 -0.76 -10.62 -4.97
N LEU A 507 -1.73 -9.74 -4.76
CA LEU A 507 -1.51 -8.31 -4.60
C LEU A 507 -1.06 -7.99 -3.16
N ASN A 508 0.00 -7.18 -2.99
CA ASN A 508 0.21 -6.43 -1.74
C ASN A 508 -0.49 -5.06 -1.88
N GLN A 509 -1.22 -4.63 -0.85
CA GLN A 509 -1.85 -3.31 -0.81
C GLN A 509 -1.10 -2.27 0.03
N ASN A 510 -0.04 -2.70 0.73
CA ASN A 510 0.84 -1.84 1.48
C ASN A 510 1.99 -1.30 0.62
N THR A 511 2.65 -0.25 1.11
CA THR A 511 3.94 0.21 0.58
C THR A 511 4.99 -0.91 0.57
N ALA A 512 6.02 -0.74 -0.25
CA ALA A 512 7.12 -1.70 -0.35
C ALA A 512 8.21 -1.51 0.72
N PHE A 513 8.01 -0.59 1.67
CA PHE A 513 9.05 -0.03 2.53
C PHE A 513 8.70 -0.20 4.00
N LEU A 514 9.56 0.31 4.88
CA LEU A 514 9.32 0.43 6.31
C LEU A 514 9.14 1.92 6.64
N ASP A 515 8.02 2.50 6.22
CA ASP A 515 7.76 3.95 6.22
C ASP A 515 6.64 4.41 7.18
N ALA A 516 6.26 3.54 8.13
CA ALA A 516 5.18 3.74 9.08
C ALA A 516 3.80 3.93 8.40
N SER A 517 3.56 3.24 7.29
CA SER A 517 2.32 3.31 6.50
C SER A 517 1.08 2.85 7.28
N GLN A 518 1.23 1.99 8.28
CA GLN A 518 0.16 1.61 9.22
C GLN A 518 -0.27 2.77 10.14
N VAL A 519 0.55 3.82 10.27
CA VAL A 519 0.21 5.09 10.92
C VAL A 519 -0.33 6.09 9.90
N TYR A 520 0.31 6.22 8.74
CA TYR A 520 0.07 7.32 7.80
C TYR A 520 -0.87 7.03 6.61
N GLY A 521 -1.22 5.76 6.36
CA GLY A 521 -2.05 5.33 5.24
C GLY A 521 -1.23 4.91 4.02
N GLN A 522 -1.78 3.97 3.23
CA GLN A 522 -1.12 3.33 2.09
C GLN A 522 -1.19 4.15 0.79
N ASN A 523 -1.65 5.41 0.86
CA ASN A 523 -1.73 6.35 -0.25
C ASN A 523 -2.12 7.77 0.21
N LEU A 524 -1.98 8.73 -0.70
CA LEU A 524 -2.33 10.14 -0.49
C LEU A 524 -3.77 10.39 -0.03
N CYS A 525 -4.75 9.54 -0.36
CA CYS A 525 -6.13 9.76 0.10
C CYS A 525 -6.27 9.41 1.58
N GLU A 526 -5.75 8.26 2.01
CA GLU A 526 -5.74 7.84 3.42
C GLU A 526 -4.93 8.83 4.27
N ALA A 527 -3.73 9.22 3.84
CA ALA A 527 -2.93 10.24 4.53
C ALA A 527 -3.67 11.58 4.70
N ARG A 528 -4.40 12.03 3.68
CA ARG A 528 -5.24 13.25 3.75
C ARG A 528 -6.49 13.05 4.63
N MET A 529 -7.04 11.84 4.74
CA MET A 529 -8.13 11.57 5.71
C MET A 529 -7.62 11.62 7.15
N LEU A 530 -6.38 11.18 7.41
CA LEU A 530 -5.81 11.07 8.76
C LEU A 530 -5.20 12.38 9.28
N ARG A 531 -4.72 13.28 8.41
CA ARG A 531 -4.20 14.60 8.80
C ARG A 531 -5.26 15.52 9.37
N ALA A 532 -4.86 16.33 10.36
CA ALA A 532 -5.67 17.42 10.92
C ALA A 532 -5.58 18.71 10.09
N PHE A 533 -4.52 18.88 9.29
CA PHE A 533 -4.16 20.11 8.56
C PHE A 533 -4.00 21.35 9.45
N VAL A 534 -3.61 21.12 10.71
CA VAL A 534 -3.20 22.16 11.67
C VAL A 534 -1.97 21.66 12.42
N GLY A 535 -0.88 22.43 12.42
CA GLY A 535 0.35 22.15 13.17
C GLY A 535 1.10 20.88 12.76
N GLY A 536 0.88 20.37 11.55
CA GLY A 536 1.44 19.12 11.04
C GLY A 536 0.83 17.85 11.65
N ARG A 537 -0.25 17.98 12.43
CA ARG A 537 -0.78 16.89 13.27
C ARG A 537 -1.58 15.85 12.48
N LEU A 538 -1.61 14.63 13.01
CA LEU A 538 -2.66 13.65 12.75
C LEU A 538 -3.89 13.97 13.63
N LYS A 539 -5.08 13.70 13.10
CA LYS A 539 -6.34 13.80 13.84
C LYS A 539 -6.31 12.84 15.03
N SER A 540 -6.66 13.33 16.20
CA SER A 540 -6.94 12.52 17.38
C SER A 540 -8.36 12.82 17.88
N ALA A 541 -9.08 11.81 18.37
CA ALA A 541 -10.27 12.06 19.16
C ALA A 541 -9.86 12.79 20.45
N ALA A 542 -10.63 13.82 20.83
CA ALA A 542 -10.50 14.42 22.16
C ALA A 542 -10.87 13.34 23.20
N PRO A 543 -10.07 13.14 24.25
CA PRO A 543 -10.36 12.11 25.24
C PRO A 543 -11.61 12.49 26.03
N GLN A 544 -12.46 11.50 26.34
CA GLN A 544 -13.70 11.73 27.09
C GLN A 544 -13.46 12.18 28.54
N PHE A 545 -12.23 12.00 29.03
CA PHE A 545 -11.75 12.36 30.36
C PHE A 545 -10.35 12.99 30.28
N ARG A 546 -9.74 13.38 31.41
CA ARG A 546 -8.35 13.89 31.43
C ARG A 546 -7.37 12.82 30.90
N GLY A 547 -6.65 13.14 29.82
CA GLY A 547 -5.65 12.28 29.21
C GLY A 547 -5.13 12.86 27.88
N LYS A 548 -4.34 12.07 27.15
CA LYS A 548 -3.88 12.31 25.78
C LYS A 548 -4.91 11.75 24.77
N GLY A 549 -5.00 12.35 23.59
CA GLY A 549 -5.96 11.96 22.56
C GLY A 549 -5.86 10.49 22.13
N LEU A 550 -6.99 9.94 21.68
CA LEU A 550 -7.08 8.60 21.07
C LEU A 550 -7.06 8.71 19.54
N LEU A 551 -7.05 7.56 18.85
CA LEU A 551 -7.35 7.50 17.41
C LEU A 551 -8.74 8.13 17.12
N PRO A 552 -8.95 8.72 15.93
CA PRO A 552 -10.27 9.22 15.53
C PRO A 552 -11.25 8.07 15.28
N GLU A 553 -12.52 8.24 15.62
CA GLU A 553 -13.55 7.23 15.36
C GLU A 553 -13.96 7.18 13.87
N ALA A 554 -14.26 5.97 13.38
CA ALA A 554 -14.66 5.71 12.01
C ALA A 554 -16.18 5.84 11.83
N GLN A 555 -16.63 6.55 10.79
CA GLN A 555 -18.05 6.82 10.51
C GLN A 555 -18.88 5.56 10.14
N ALA A 556 -18.21 4.48 9.75
CA ALA A 556 -18.84 3.19 9.45
C ALA A 556 -18.06 2.09 10.16
N CYS A 557 -18.76 1.27 10.93
CA CYS A 557 -18.17 0.25 11.78
C CYS A 557 -19.05 -1.00 11.80
N ASN A 558 -18.41 -2.17 11.70
CA ASN A 558 -19.07 -3.48 11.77
C ASN A 558 -18.85 -4.17 13.12
N SER A 559 -18.43 -3.43 14.15
CA SER A 559 -18.26 -3.96 15.51
C SER A 559 -19.60 -4.14 16.21
N ALA A 560 -19.71 -5.15 17.07
CA ALA A 560 -20.89 -5.38 17.92
C ALA A 560 -21.17 -4.20 18.89
N SER A 561 -20.15 -3.41 19.23
CA SER A 561 -20.27 -2.19 20.03
C SER A 561 -20.58 -0.93 19.23
N GLY A 562 -20.60 -0.98 17.89
CA GLY A 562 -20.74 0.19 17.01
C GLY A 562 -19.49 1.11 16.91
N HIS A 563 -18.55 1.04 17.86
CA HIS A 563 -17.30 1.81 17.84
C HIS A 563 -16.18 1.12 17.06
N CYS A 564 -15.53 1.88 16.17
CA CYS A 564 -14.30 1.52 15.46
C CYS A 564 -13.40 2.75 15.38
N PHE A 565 -12.08 2.58 15.41
CA PHE A 565 -11.10 3.63 15.16
C PHE A 565 -10.61 3.64 13.70
N LEU A 566 -10.07 4.78 13.27
CA LEU A 566 -9.51 5.04 11.95
C LEU A 566 -8.00 5.35 12.07
N GLY A 567 -7.21 4.80 11.15
CA GLY A 567 -5.74 4.90 11.12
C GLY A 567 -5.19 4.48 9.75
N GLY A 568 -3.87 4.34 9.62
CA GLY A 568 -3.21 4.03 8.36
C GLY A 568 -3.48 2.62 7.82
N ASP A 569 -3.61 1.64 8.71
CA ASP A 569 -4.00 0.26 8.38
C ASP A 569 -5.42 -0.07 8.90
N ASN A 570 -6.22 -0.75 8.08
CA ASN A 570 -7.63 -1.03 8.41
C ASN A 570 -7.82 -2.15 9.45
N ARG A 571 -6.79 -2.96 9.73
CA ARG A 571 -6.82 -4.05 10.72
C ARG A 571 -6.52 -3.54 12.14
N LEU A 572 -6.26 -2.25 12.36
CA LEU A 572 -5.93 -1.72 13.70
C LEU A 572 -6.98 -2.04 14.79
N ASN A 573 -8.23 -2.32 14.37
CA ASN A 573 -9.35 -2.67 15.25
C ASN A 573 -9.43 -4.17 15.57
N GLU A 574 -8.55 -4.98 14.99
CA GLU A 574 -8.60 -6.45 15.05
C GLU A 574 -8.55 -6.95 16.49
N GLN A 575 -7.73 -6.35 17.36
CA GLN A 575 -7.74 -6.55 18.82
C GLN A 575 -7.12 -5.35 19.56
N LEU A 576 -7.36 -5.23 20.88
CA LEU A 576 -7.10 -4.00 21.63
C LEU A 576 -5.62 -3.58 21.74
N GLY A 577 -4.70 -4.54 21.85
CA GLY A 577 -3.26 -4.27 21.96
C GLY A 577 -2.70 -3.62 20.70
N LEU A 578 -3.20 -4.01 19.53
CA LEU A 578 -2.88 -3.38 18.26
C LEU A 578 -3.41 -1.95 18.22
N GLY A 579 -4.69 -1.73 18.55
CA GLY A 579 -5.29 -0.39 18.63
C GLY A 579 -4.57 0.54 19.62
N ALA A 580 -4.06 -0.01 20.73
CA ALA A 580 -3.22 0.72 21.68
C ALA A 580 -1.86 1.12 21.08
N LEU A 581 -1.18 0.25 20.31
CA LEU A 581 0.05 0.61 19.60
C LEU A 581 -0.19 1.69 18.53
N HIS A 582 -1.23 1.56 17.69
CA HIS A 582 -1.59 2.61 16.73
C HIS A 582 -1.88 3.96 17.44
N THR A 583 -2.50 3.94 18.63
CA THR A 583 -2.71 5.14 19.44
C THR A 583 -1.39 5.74 19.94
N ILE A 584 -0.46 4.91 20.44
CA ILE A 584 0.86 5.37 20.92
C ILE A 584 1.71 5.97 19.79
N PHE A 585 1.72 5.37 18.60
CA PHE A 585 2.48 5.90 17.46
C PHE A 585 1.83 7.17 16.85
N LEU A 586 0.50 7.30 16.90
CA LEU A 586 -0.17 8.56 16.55
C LEU A 586 0.19 9.69 17.53
N ARG A 587 0.19 9.38 18.84
CA ARG A 587 0.62 10.31 19.89
C ARG A 587 2.08 10.72 19.66
N GLU A 588 2.96 9.79 19.27
CA GLU A 588 4.38 10.07 18.99
C GLU A 588 4.58 11.01 17.79
N HIS A 589 3.88 10.80 16.67
CA HIS A 589 3.90 11.78 15.55
C HIS A 589 3.49 13.17 16.02
N ASN A 590 2.40 13.25 16.79
CA ASN A 590 1.88 14.51 17.31
C ASN A 590 2.85 15.18 18.31
N ARG A 591 3.59 14.39 19.11
CA ARG A 591 4.67 14.88 20.00
C ARG A 591 5.87 15.40 19.20
N ILE A 592 6.25 14.71 18.11
CA ILE A 592 7.35 15.10 17.24
C ILE A 592 7.03 16.45 16.57
N VAL A 593 5.86 16.62 15.94
CA VAL A 593 5.52 17.91 15.30
C VAL A 593 5.37 19.05 16.30
N ASP A 594 4.89 18.78 17.53
CA ASP A 594 4.90 19.77 18.63
C ASP A 594 6.31 20.16 19.09
N GLY A 595 7.31 19.31 18.91
CA GLY A 595 8.72 19.66 19.10
C GLY A 595 9.29 20.45 17.92
N LEU A 596 9.02 20.01 16.68
CA LEU A 596 9.46 20.69 15.46
C LEU A 596 8.91 22.11 15.33
N ALA A 597 7.64 22.35 15.71
CA ALA A 597 7.03 23.68 15.70
C ALA A 597 7.65 24.65 16.73
N ARG A 598 8.26 24.13 17.81
CA ARG A 598 9.03 24.92 18.78
C ARG A 598 10.46 25.16 18.34
N ALA A 599 11.07 24.21 17.62
CA ALA A 599 12.38 24.38 17.00
C ALA A 599 12.34 25.30 15.76
N ASN A 600 11.21 25.31 15.03
CA ASN A 600 10.99 26.05 13.79
C ASN A 600 9.62 26.73 13.76
N PRO A 601 9.43 27.89 14.43
CA PRO A 601 8.16 28.62 14.42
C PRO A 601 7.73 29.14 13.03
N HIS A 602 8.62 29.10 12.03
CA HIS A 602 8.38 29.50 10.64
C HIS A 602 7.91 28.37 9.72
N TRP A 603 7.80 27.12 10.20
CA TRP A 603 7.35 25.98 9.39
C TRP A 603 5.82 25.94 9.26
N ASP A 604 5.33 25.61 8.07
CA ASP A 604 3.91 25.39 7.80
C ASP A 604 3.45 23.97 8.15
N ASP A 605 2.14 23.71 8.04
CA ASP A 605 1.54 22.39 8.32
C ASP A 605 2.16 21.26 7.49
N GLU A 606 2.52 21.53 6.23
CA GLU A 606 3.11 20.52 5.34
C GLU A 606 4.55 20.19 5.76
N ARG A 607 5.38 21.21 6.02
CA ARG A 607 6.77 21.03 6.45
C ARG A 607 6.85 20.37 7.82
N LEU A 608 5.94 20.71 8.74
CA LEU A 608 5.79 20.02 10.02
C LEU A 608 5.36 18.56 9.83
N PHE A 609 4.30 18.31 9.06
CA PHE A 609 3.80 16.94 8.83
C PHE A 609 4.85 16.03 8.19
N GLN A 610 5.51 16.49 7.11
CA GLN A 610 6.47 15.66 6.37
C GLN A 610 7.74 15.40 7.16
N ASN A 611 8.27 16.37 7.92
CA ASN A 611 9.39 16.11 8.82
C ASN A 611 8.99 15.21 9.98
N GLY A 612 7.80 15.39 10.56
CA GLY A 612 7.26 14.49 11.59
C GLY A 612 7.15 13.04 11.11
N ARG A 613 6.62 12.83 9.90
CA ARG A 613 6.57 11.52 9.24
C ARG A 613 7.96 10.95 8.95
N LYS A 614 8.88 11.74 8.39
CA LYS A 614 10.26 11.30 8.10
C LYS A 614 10.98 10.85 9.38
N ILE A 615 10.83 11.60 10.47
CA ILE A 615 11.41 11.27 11.78
C ILE A 615 10.75 10.02 12.38
N LEU A 616 9.42 9.89 12.36
CA LEU A 616 8.77 8.69 12.93
C LEU A 616 9.09 7.43 12.11
N GLY A 617 9.14 7.52 10.78
CA GLY A 617 9.62 6.45 9.92
C GLY A 617 11.05 6.04 10.27
N ALA A 618 11.97 7.00 10.38
CA ALA A 618 13.35 6.74 10.80
C ALA A 618 13.47 6.12 12.21
N VAL A 619 12.66 6.58 13.17
CA VAL A 619 12.57 5.99 14.52
C VAL A 619 12.04 4.55 14.45
N PHE A 620 11.01 4.29 13.64
CA PHE A 620 10.43 2.95 13.47
C PHE A 620 11.40 1.98 12.78
N GLN A 621 12.12 2.43 11.76
CA GLN A 621 13.24 1.72 11.17
C GLN A 621 14.33 1.43 12.21
N HIS A 622 14.77 2.44 12.96
CA HIS A 622 15.82 2.28 13.97
C HIS A 622 15.45 1.24 15.03
N VAL A 623 14.30 1.36 15.71
CA VAL A 623 13.93 0.40 16.77
C VAL A 623 13.63 -1.01 16.23
N THR A 624 13.17 -1.14 14.98
CA THR A 624 12.97 -2.44 14.34
C THR A 624 14.29 -3.21 14.20
N TYR A 625 15.35 -2.55 13.73
CA TYR A 625 16.64 -3.21 13.49
C TYR A 625 17.55 -3.23 14.73
N ASN A 626 17.45 -2.23 15.62
CA ASN A 626 18.22 -2.15 16.87
C ASN A 626 17.63 -3.07 17.96
N GLU A 627 16.30 -3.05 18.14
CA GLU A 627 15.65 -3.77 19.23
C GLU A 627 14.99 -5.07 18.77
N PHE A 628 14.11 -5.05 17.76
CA PHE A 628 13.24 -6.20 17.44
C PHE A 628 13.97 -7.35 16.73
N LEU A 629 14.60 -7.10 15.57
CA LEU A 629 15.23 -8.16 14.76
C LEU A 629 16.31 -8.98 15.52
N PRO A 630 17.15 -8.41 16.40
CA PRO A 630 18.10 -9.19 17.19
C PRO A 630 17.48 -10.20 18.17
N ARG A 631 16.24 -9.99 18.65
CA ARG A 631 15.51 -11.01 19.43
C ARG A 631 14.89 -12.06 18.51
N VAL A 632 14.30 -11.66 17.39
CA VAL A 632 13.61 -12.59 16.47
C VAL A 632 14.59 -13.55 15.79
N MET A 633 15.71 -13.04 15.27
CA MET A 633 16.63 -13.81 14.44
C MET A 633 17.95 -14.21 15.12
N GLY A 634 18.31 -13.57 16.24
CA GLY A 634 19.60 -13.73 16.89
C GLY A 634 20.75 -12.96 16.19
N TRP A 635 21.76 -12.55 16.96
CA TRP A 635 22.86 -11.71 16.48
C TRP A 635 23.71 -12.34 15.36
N ASN A 636 23.79 -13.66 15.30
CA ASN A 636 24.51 -14.37 14.23
C ASN A 636 23.82 -14.15 12.88
N SER A 637 22.49 -14.26 12.85
CA SER A 637 21.67 -14.03 11.66
C SER A 637 21.62 -12.56 11.24
N VAL A 638 21.53 -11.64 12.21
CA VAL A 638 21.62 -10.18 11.96
C VAL A 638 22.93 -9.81 11.24
N ARG A 639 24.04 -10.45 11.61
CA ARG A 639 25.33 -10.31 10.89
C ARG A 639 25.30 -11.00 9.51
N LEU A 640 24.80 -12.23 9.43
CA LEU A 640 24.75 -13.01 8.17
C LEU A 640 23.96 -12.33 7.04
N PHE A 641 22.85 -11.66 7.39
CA PHE A 641 22.00 -10.95 6.44
C PHE A 641 22.31 -9.45 6.33
N ASP A 642 23.37 -8.97 6.97
CA ASP A 642 23.85 -7.57 6.94
C ASP A 642 22.79 -6.53 7.40
N LEU A 643 22.08 -6.91 8.47
CA LEU A 643 21.00 -6.16 9.11
C LEU A 643 21.51 -5.29 10.27
N GLY A 644 22.84 -5.24 10.49
CA GLY A 644 23.46 -4.37 11.48
C GLY A 644 23.26 -2.89 11.13
N LEU A 645 23.15 -2.07 12.18
CA LEU A 645 23.08 -0.60 12.11
C LEU A 645 24.46 0.00 12.32
N LEU A 646 24.69 1.21 11.81
CA LEU A 646 25.93 1.95 12.06
C LEU A 646 25.86 2.72 13.39
N PRO A 647 26.95 2.79 14.18
CA PRO A 647 26.98 3.59 15.40
C PRO A 647 27.08 5.09 15.11
N GLU A 648 27.75 5.47 14.01
CA GLU A 648 28.02 6.84 13.58
C GLU A 648 28.09 6.90 12.04
N GLY A 649 28.07 8.11 11.47
CA GLY A 649 28.13 8.31 10.02
C GLY A 649 26.93 7.75 9.24
N TYR A 650 27.16 7.52 7.94
CA TYR A 650 26.18 7.12 6.93
C TYR A 650 26.49 5.75 6.32
N SER A 651 25.44 5.05 5.87
CA SER A 651 25.52 3.84 5.06
C SER A 651 25.57 4.19 3.57
N THR A 652 26.32 3.35 2.82
CA THR A 652 26.38 3.34 1.36
C THR A 652 25.79 2.04 0.79
N ASP A 653 24.89 1.38 1.54
CA ASP A 653 24.32 0.06 1.21
C ASP A 653 23.19 0.10 0.16
N TYR A 654 22.70 1.29 -0.20
CA TYR A 654 21.53 1.43 -1.06
C TYR A 654 21.82 1.02 -2.52
N ASP A 655 21.02 0.08 -3.03
CA ASP A 655 21.06 -0.42 -4.40
C ASP A 655 19.74 -0.07 -5.15
N PRO A 656 19.75 0.92 -6.07
CA PRO A 656 18.58 1.27 -6.89
C PRO A 656 18.15 0.16 -7.87
N LYS A 657 19.00 -0.87 -8.09
CA LYS A 657 18.69 -2.01 -8.96
C LYS A 657 18.02 -3.16 -8.20
N CYS A 658 18.03 -3.13 -6.88
CA CYS A 658 17.25 -4.04 -6.04
C CYS A 658 15.73 -3.84 -6.24
N ASN A 659 14.92 -4.74 -5.68
CA ASN A 659 13.47 -4.60 -5.59
C ASN A 659 13.06 -4.66 -4.10
N PRO A 660 12.37 -3.64 -3.54
CA PRO A 660 12.02 -3.58 -2.12
C PRO A 660 10.82 -4.46 -1.73
N GLY A 661 9.90 -4.75 -2.66
CA GLY A 661 8.55 -5.27 -2.39
C GLY A 661 8.52 -6.56 -1.55
N ALA A 662 7.44 -6.77 -0.80
CA ALA A 662 7.32 -7.93 0.08
C ALA A 662 7.41 -9.28 -0.67
N LEU A 663 8.12 -10.24 -0.09
CA LEU A 663 8.09 -11.65 -0.50
C LEU A 663 6.75 -12.29 -0.12
N ASN A 664 6.20 -13.11 -1.01
CA ASN A 664 4.96 -13.85 -0.80
C ASN A 664 5.15 -14.85 0.35
N GLU A 665 6.28 -15.54 0.33
CA GLU A 665 6.78 -16.41 1.39
C GLU A 665 6.85 -15.73 2.77
N PHE A 666 7.12 -14.42 2.81
CA PHE A 666 7.16 -13.64 4.04
C PHE A 666 5.75 -13.37 4.57
N GLY A 667 4.88 -12.72 3.78
CA GLY A 667 3.54 -12.30 4.21
C GLY A 667 2.49 -13.43 4.30
N ALA A 668 2.67 -14.53 3.58
CA ALA A 668 1.74 -15.67 3.60
C ALA A 668 2.20 -16.83 4.52
N ALA A 669 3.45 -16.84 4.98
CA ALA A 669 3.95 -17.86 5.90
C ALA A 669 4.95 -17.32 6.93
N ALA A 670 6.15 -16.90 6.53
CA ALA A 670 7.28 -16.80 7.45
C ALA A 670 7.12 -15.76 8.56
N PHE A 671 6.58 -14.58 8.26
CA PHE A 671 6.40 -13.53 9.27
C PHE A 671 5.18 -13.76 10.17
N ARG A 672 4.35 -14.78 9.86
CA ARG A 672 3.22 -15.23 10.69
C ARG A 672 3.65 -16.07 11.90
N PHE A 673 4.95 -16.24 12.13
CA PHE A 673 5.51 -16.90 13.32
C PHE A 673 4.91 -16.34 14.62
N GLY A 674 4.59 -15.04 14.64
CA GLY A 674 3.99 -14.36 15.78
C GLY A 674 2.68 -14.97 16.27
N HIS A 675 1.99 -15.78 15.45
CA HIS A 675 0.73 -16.42 15.83
C HIS A 675 0.89 -17.47 16.95
N SER A 676 2.06 -18.11 17.12
CA SER A 676 2.29 -19.01 18.26
C SER A 676 2.59 -18.26 19.56
N LEU A 677 3.00 -16.99 19.47
CA LEU A 677 3.37 -16.15 20.61
C LEU A 677 2.14 -15.57 21.35
N ILE A 678 0.94 -15.78 20.80
CA ILE A 678 -0.33 -15.20 21.26
C ILE A 678 -0.80 -15.86 22.56
N ARG A 679 -0.94 -15.05 23.62
CA ARG A 679 -1.58 -15.44 24.89
C ARG A 679 -3.11 -15.50 24.72
N PRO A 680 -3.82 -16.39 25.44
CA PRO A 680 -5.29 -16.47 25.40
C PRO A 680 -6.01 -15.25 26.00
N GLN A 681 -5.30 -14.42 26.78
CA GLN A 681 -5.85 -13.23 27.41
C GLN A 681 -4.79 -12.14 27.52
N LEU A 682 -5.22 -10.89 27.50
CA LEU A 682 -4.39 -9.74 27.85
C LEU A 682 -4.66 -9.39 29.32
N HIS A 683 -3.62 -9.37 30.16
CA HIS A 683 -3.74 -8.79 31.49
C HIS A 683 -3.71 -7.27 31.41
N ARG A 684 -4.46 -6.63 32.29
CA ARG A 684 -4.42 -5.17 32.51
C ARG A 684 -3.48 -4.90 33.68
N MET A 685 -2.67 -3.84 33.61
CA MET A 685 -1.68 -3.52 34.64
C MET A 685 -1.82 -2.09 35.15
N ASP A 686 -1.82 -1.88 36.46
CA ASP A 686 -1.84 -0.54 37.06
C ASP A 686 -0.53 0.24 36.84
N GLN A 687 -0.47 1.50 37.30
CA GLN A 687 0.71 2.37 37.17
C GLN A 687 1.98 1.83 37.86
N PHE A 688 1.85 0.85 38.77
CA PHE A 688 2.94 0.17 39.46
C PHE A 688 3.23 -1.22 38.86
N PHE A 689 2.57 -1.57 37.76
CA PHE A 689 2.60 -2.87 37.08
C PHE A 689 2.02 -4.05 37.90
N ASN A 690 1.03 -3.80 38.77
CA ASN A 690 0.23 -4.87 39.39
C ASN A 690 -0.93 -5.27 38.46
N SER A 691 -1.24 -6.57 38.39
CA SER A 691 -2.37 -7.09 37.60
C SER A 691 -3.72 -6.57 38.11
N ARG A 692 -4.48 -5.92 37.23
CA ARG A 692 -5.86 -5.49 37.44
C ARG A 692 -6.82 -6.53 36.84
N GLN A 693 -7.92 -6.81 37.55
CA GLN A 693 -8.93 -7.76 37.13
C GLN A 693 -10.24 -7.06 36.71
N PRO A 694 -11.08 -7.69 35.86
CA PRO A 694 -10.79 -8.92 35.12
C PRO A 694 -9.74 -8.70 34.02
N SER A 695 -9.00 -9.75 33.73
CA SER A 695 -8.21 -9.92 32.50
C SER A 695 -9.14 -10.01 31.29
N LEU A 696 -8.66 -9.68 30.09
CA LEU A 696 -9.50 -9.62 28.90
C LEU A 696 -9.26 -10.85 28.01
N GLN A 697 -10.28 -11.70 27.82
CA GLN A 697 -10.20 -12.88 26.96
C GLN A 697 -10.12 -12.47 25.49
N LEU A 698 -9.23 -13.09 24.72
CA LEU A 698 -8.94 -12.64 23.36
C LEU A 698 -10.17 -12.73 22.43
N ARG A 699 -10.99 -13.79 22.54
CA ARG A 699 -12.25 -13.92 21.79
C ARG A 699 -13.24 -12.75 21.96
N GLU A 700 -13.24 -12.08 23.12
CA GLU A 700 -14.18 -10.99 23.44
C GLU A 700 -13.74 -9.64 22.84
N MET A 701 -12.45 -9.53 22.48
CA MET A 701 -11.80 -8.32 22.00
C MET A 701 -11.77 -8.20 20.49
N PHE A 702 -11.96 -9.31 19.76
CA PHE A 702 -11.81 -9.32 18.31
C PHE A 702 -12.79 -8.39 17.59
N ASN A 703 -12.26 -7.46 16.78
CA ASN A 703 -13.03 -6.38 16.13
C ASN A 703 -13.90 -5.54 17.10
N ASN A 704 -13.56 -5.48 18.39
CA ASN A 704 -14.36 -4.85 19.45
C ASN A 704 -13.54 -3.80 20.24
N PRO A 705 -13.10 -2.70 19.59
CA PRO A 705 -12.15 -1.75 20.17
C PRO A 705 -12.75 -0.82 21.23
N ALA A 706 -14.06 -0.87 21.49
CA ALA A 706 -14.76 0.03 22.42
C ALA A 706 -14.16 0.07 23.83
N ARG A 707 -13.54 -1.03 24.29
CA ARG A 707 -12.84 -1.08 25.58
C ARG A 707 -11.73 -0.03 25.70
N LEU A 708 -11.08 0.37 24.59
CA LEU A 708 -10.02 1.41 24.59
C LEU A 708 -10.56 2.83 24.86
N LEU A 709 -11.87 3.04 24.84
CA LEU A 709 -12.51 4.28 25.30
C LEU A 709 -12.57 4.38 26.84
N GLU A 710 -12.36 3.27 27.57
CA GLU A 710 -12.29 3.28 29.03
C GLU A 710 -11.05 4.02 29.53
N VAL A 711 -11.22 4.75 30.64
CA VAL A 711 -10.16 5.57 31.26
C VAL A 711 -8.91 4.71 31.53
N GLN A 712 -7.76 5.19 31.05
CA GLN A 712 -6.46 4.53 31.14
C GLN A 712 -6.32 3.16 30.44
N MET A 713 -7.28 2.68 29.64
CA MET A 713 -7.19 1.33 29.04
C MET A 713 -5.97 1.15 28.11
N VAL A 714 -5.59 2.18 27.33
CA VAL A 714 -4.36 2.17 26.50
C VAL A 714 -3.13 1.91 27.36
N ASP A 715 -3.05 2.56 28.51
CA ASP A 715 -1.97 2.42 29.49
C ASP A 715 -2.01 1.07 30.21
N GLU A 716 -3.19 0.62 30.64
CA GLU A 716 -3.36 -0.67 31.32
C GLU A 716 -2.97 -1.85 30.42
N ILE A 717 -3.31 -1.79 29.13
CA ILE A 717 -2.98 -2.83 28.14
C ILE A 717 -1.50 -2.75 27.73
N THR A 718 -0.95 -1.56 27.48
CA THR A 718 0.47 -1.43 27.10
C THR A 718 1.41 -1.84 28.23
N ARG A 719 1.11 -1.50 29.49
CA ARG A 719 1.84 -2.04 30.65
C ARG A 719 1.71 -3.56 30.79
N GLY A 720 0.57 -4.14 30.40
CA GLY A 720 0.36 -5.59 30.29
C GLY A 720 1.28 -6.23 29.24
N LEU A 721 1.24 -5.73 28.00
CA LEU A 721 2.12 -6.14 26.92
C LEU A 721 3.62 -6.03 27.27
N LEU A 722 3.99 -5.01 28.07
CA LEU A 722 5.35 -4.77 28.58
C LEU A 722 5.73 -5.64 29.80
N SER A 723 4.85 -6.49 30.33
CA SER A 723 5.11 -7.24 31.57
C SER A 723 4.77 -8.73 31.47
N ASP A 724 3.72 -9.09 30.75
CA ASP A 724 3.36 -10.48 30.52
C ASP A 724 4.39 -11.17 29.62
N PRO A 725 4.84 -12.39 29.94
CA PRO A 725 5.57 -13.20 28.98
C PRO A 725 4.68 -13.54 27.80
N MET A 726 5.26 -13.59 26.60
CA MET A 726 4.62 -14.21 25.43
C MET A 726 4.54 -15.73 25.58
N GLU A 727 3.69 -16.41 24.80
CA GLU A 727 3.92 -17.85 24.57
C GLU A 727 5.24 -18.05 23.80
N SER A 728 5.85 -19.23 23.89
CA SER A 728 7.10 -19.54 23.19
C SER A 728 6.91 -19.68 21.67
N LEU A 729 8.01 -19.57 20.92
CA LEU A 729 7.99 -20.05 19.54
C LEU A 729 8.22 -21.56 19.53
N ASP A 730 7.13 -22.30 19.42
CA ASP A 730 7.12 -23.73 19.08
C ASP A 730 5.82 -24.07 18.32
N GLN A 731 5.49 -25.36 18.21
CA GLN A 731 4.32 -25.80 17.47
C GLN A 731 2.98 -25.33 18.05
N PHE A 732 2.89 -24.99 19.35
CA PHE A 732 1.61 -24.83 20.03
C PHE A 732 0.95 -23.47 19.80
N VAL A 733 -0.38 -23.45 19.72
CA VAL A 733 -1.18 -22.25 19.43
C VAL A 733 -2.51 -22.28 20.17
N THR A 734 -2.87 -21.17 20.83
CA THR A 734 -4.05 -21.12 21.70
C THR A 734 -5.39 -21.27 20.97
N LYS A 735 -6.38 -21.90 21.65
CA LYS A 735 -7.76 -22.06 21.14
C LYS A 735 -8.47 -20.74 20.83
N GLU A 736 -8.07 -19.63 21.44
CA GLU A 736 -8.63 -18.32 21.11
C GLU A 736 -8.46 -17.97 19.62
N VAL A 737 -7.38 -18.45 18.98
CA VAL A 737 -7.15 -18.25 17.53
C VAL A 737 -7.32 -19.51 16.69
N THR A 738 -7.21 -20.72 17.25
CA THR A 738 -7.46 -21.97 16.49
C THR A 738 -8.92 -22.43 16.49
N ASN A 739 -9.77 -21.95 17.41
CA ASN A 739 -11.20 -22.28 17.45
C ASN A 739 -12.12 -21.05 17.44
N HIS A 740 -11.70 -19.95 18.08
CA HIS A 740 -12.59 -18.82 18.43
C HIS A 740 -12.23 -17.50 17.73
N LEU A 741 -11.39 -17.54 16.67
CA LEU A 741 -11.02 -16.34 15.92
C LEU A 741 -12.27 -15.73 15.27
N PHE A 742 -12.58 -14.47 15.60
CA PHE A 742 -13.79 -13.77 15.14
C PHE A 742 -15.12 -14.52 15.43
N GLU A 743 -15.21 -15.24 16.55
CA GLU A 743 -16.45 -15.94 16.95
C GLU A 743 -17.63 -14.98 17.18
N GLU A 744 -18.73 -15.19 16.45
CA GLU A 744 -20.00 -14.50 16.68
C GLU A 744 -20.64 -15.08 17.97
N SER A 745 -20.63 -14.32 19.07
CA SER A 745 -21.08 -14.79 20.40
C SER A 745 -22.53 -15.31 20.47
N SER A 746 -23.37 -14.93 19.50
CA SER A 746 -24.74 -15.41 19.35
C SER A 746 -24.88 -16.73 18.55
N ARG A 747 -23.77 -17.27 18.01
CA ARG A 747 -23.76 -18.40 17.08
C ARG A 747 -22.64 -19.40 17.44
N PRO A 748 -22.97 -20.54 18.06
CA PRO A 748 -21.99 -21.58 18.37
C PRO A 748 -21.23 -22.06 17.14
N PHE A 749 -19.92 -22.32 17.31
CA PHE A 749 -19.04 -22.83 16.26
C PHE A 749 -18.94 -21.90 15.02
N SER A 750 -19.10 -20.59 15.20
CA SER A 750 -18.99 -19.57 14.15
C SER A 750 -17.56 -19.04 13.97
N GLY A 751 -16.71 -19.21 14.98
CA GLY A 751 -15.29 -18.84 14.95
C GLY A 751 -14.50 -19.59 13.89
N LEU A 752 -13.32 -19.04 13.58
CA LEU A 752 -12.40 -19.55 12.57
C LEU A 752 -11.15 -20.15 13.23
N ASP A 753 -10.35 -20.84 12.42
CA ASP A 753 -9.04 -21.35 12.78
C ASP A 753 -7.96 -20.58 12.02
N LEU A 754 -7.17 -19.77 12.73
CA LEU A 754 -6.10 -18.93 12.19
C LEU A 754 -4.95 -19.75 11.58
N ILE A 755 -4.69 -20.94 12.10
CA ILE A 755 -3.56 -21.79 11.69
C ILE A 755 -3.94 -22.62 10.46
N ALA A 756 -5.15 -23.19 10.46
CA ALA A 756 -5.75 -23.74 9.24
C ALA A 756 -5.86 -22.66 8.15
N THR A 757 -6.20 -21.42 8.52
CA THR A 757 -6.23 -20.28 7.59
C THR A 757 -4.84 -19.93 7.04
N ASN A 758 -3.79 -19.95 7.86
CA ASN A 758 -2.40 -19.75 7.40
C ASN A 758 -1.98 -20.83 6.40
N ILE A 759 -2.22 -22.10 6.72
CA ILE A 759 -1.89 -23.24 5.84
C ILE A 759 -2.67 -23.14 4.51
N GLN A 760 -3.98 -22.87 4.57
CA GLN A 760 -4.81 -22.68 3.39
C GLN A 760 -4.40 -21.43 2.57
N ARG A 761 -3.93 -20.36 3.23
CA ARG A 761 -3.41 -19.15 2.59
C ARG A 761 -2.10 -19.43 1.86
N GLY A 762 -1.19 -20.21 2.44
CA GLY A 762 0.02 -20.67 1.75
C GLY A 762 -0.30 -21.50 0.50
N ARG A 763 -1.29 -22.40 0.59
CA ARG A 763 -1.78 -23.21 -0.54
C ARG A 763 -2.47 -22.39 -1.63
N ASP A 764 -3.29 -21.41 -1.26
CA ASP A 764 -3.93 -20.42 -2.14
C ASP A 764 -2.91 -19.55 -2.88
N HIS A 765 -1.84 -19.16 -2.16
CA HIS A 765 -0.74 -18.36 -2.68
C HIS A 765 0.23 -19.12 -3.59
N GLY A 766 0.06 -20.44 -3.73
CA GLY A 766 0.95 -21.28 -4.53
C GLY A 766 2.35 -21.42 -3.92
N LEU A 767 2.49 -21.24 -2.59
CA LEU A 767 3.77 -21.44 -1.91
C LEU A 767 4.24 -22.89 -2.10
N ARG A 768 5.56 -23.04 -2.24
CA ARG A 768 6.20 -24.35 -2.38
C ARG A 768 6.19 -25.15 -1.05
N PRO A 769 6.52 -26.45 -1.09
CA PRO A 769 6.78 -27.22 0.12
C PRO A 769 7.87 -26.59 0.99
N TYR A 770 7.78 -26.80 2.30
CA TYR A 770 8.83 -26.45 3.27
C TYR A 770 10.24 -26.90 2.82
N ASN A 771 10.34 -28.11 2.26
CA ASN A 771 11.59 -28.72 1.82
C ASN A 771 12.29 -27.98 0.65
N ASP A 772 11.53 -27.25 -0.19
CA ASP A 772 12.11 -26.38 -1.22
C ASP A 772 12.76 -25.14 -0.60
N TYR A 773 12.14 -24.58 0.42
CA TYR A 773 12.66 -23.40 1.12
C TYR A 773 13.88 -23.73 1.98
N ARG A 774 13.95 -24.93 2.58
CA ARG A 774 15.20 -25.46 3.15
C ARG A 774 16.35 -25.37 2.15
N GLN A 775 16.14 -25.88 0.93
CA GLN A 775 17.15 -25.91 -0.13
C GLN A 775 17.53 -24.51 -0.64
N ILE A 776 16.57 -23.58 -0.76
CA ILE A 776 16.81 -22.16 -1.11
C ILE A 776 17.66 -21.47 -0.04
N CYS A 777 17.47 -21.85 1.22
CA CYS A 777 18.21 -21.35 2.38
C CYS A 777 19.52 -22.13 2.67
N ASN A 778 20.04 -22.87 1.68
CA ASN A 778 21.26 -23.68 1.76
C ASN A 778 21.27 -24.78 2.84
N LEU A 779 20.11 -25.18 3.36
CA LEU A 779 19.97 -26.38 4.18
C LEU A 779 19.89 -27.63 3.30
N LYS A 780 20.24 -28.79 3.85
CA LYS A 780 20.10 -30.07 3.16
C LYS A 780 18.63 -30.33 2.84
N ARG A 781 18.31 -30.59 1.56
CA ARG A 781 16.99 -31.12 1.19
C ARG A 781 16.80 -32.50 1.82
N ALA A 782 15.69 -32.71 2.52
CA ALA A 782 15.33 -34.00 3.08
C ALA A 782 14.78 -34.93 1.99
N THR A 783 15.08 -36.24 2.09
CA THR A 783 14.42 -37.29 1.27
C THR A 783 13.50 -38.16 2.12
N THR A 784 13.69 -38.16 3.44
CA THR A 784 12.83 -38.81 4.44
C THR A 784 12.43 -37.81 5.53
N PHE A 785 11.43 -38.15 6.35
CA PHE A 785 11.11 -37.35 7.53
C PHE A 785 12.26 -37.31 8.56
N ASP A 786 13.12 -38.34 8.62
CA ASP A 786 14.22 -38.41 9.57
C ASP A 786 15.44 -37.56 9.18
N ASP A 787 15.55 -37.14 7.91
CA ASP A 787 16.48 -36.08 7.46
C ASP A 787 16.14 -34.67 8.02
N LEU A 788 15.05 -34.54 8.79
CA LEU A 788 14.65 -33.32 9.48
C LEU A 788 15.11 -33.31 10.96
N ALA A 789 15.68 -34.40 11.51
CA ALA A 789 15.88 -34.56 12.96
C ALA A 789 16.87 -33.57 13.62
N GLN A 790 17.74 -32.95 12.82
CA GLN A 790 18.61 -31.86 13.25
C GLN A 790 17.77 -30.60 13.55
N GLU A 791 16.97 -30.15 12.59
CA GLU A 791 16.17 -28.93 12.70
C GLU A 791 14.85 -29.10 13.45
N ILE A 792 14.23 -30.28 13.47
CA ILE A 792 12.88 -30.49 14.03
C ILE A 792 12.91 -31.57 15.14
N PRO A 793 12.24 -31.34 16.29
CA PRO A 793 12.08 -32.35 17.35
C PRO A 793 11.43 -33.67 16.88
N GLN A 794 11.95 -34.80 17.36
CA GLN A 794 11.43 -36.14 17.00
C GLN A 794 9.93 -36.29 17.27
N GLU A 795 9.43 -35.72 18.37
CA GLU A 795 7.99 -35.73 18.74
C GLU A 795 7.07 -35.07 17.70
N ILE A 796 7.61 -34.22 16.82
CA ILE A 796 6.91 -33.61 15.69
C ILE A 796 7.10 -34.45 14.43
N LEU A 797 8.30 -35.02 14.21
CA LEU A 797 8.57 -35.91 13.07
C LEU A 797 7.71 -37.16 13.09
N ASP A 798 7.50 -37.74 14.27
CA ASP A 798 6.65 -38.90 14.44
C ASP A 798 5.17 -38.56 14.19
N ARG A 799 4.76 -37.28 14.32
CA ARG A 799 3.44 -36.79 13.87
C ARG A 799 3.42 -36.48 12.38
N TYR A 800 4.47 -35.89 11.81
CA TYR A 800 4.56 -35.63 10.37
C TYR A 800 4.39 -36.92 9.57
N LYS A 801 5.05 -38.01 9.99
CA LYS A 801 4.89 -39.38 9.45
C LYS A 801 3.46 -39.94 9.51
N GLN A 802 2.57 -39.37 10.32
CA GLN A 802 1.17 -39.79 10.46
C GLN A 802 0.18 -38.92 9.65
N ILE A 803 0.56 -37.70 9.26
CA ILE A 803 -0.36 -36.73 8.63
C ILE A 803 0.05 -36.27 7.23
N TYR A 804 1.34 -36.32 6.89
CA TYR A 804 1.86 -36.03 5.55
C TYR A 804 2.33 -37.33 4.90
N ALA A 805 2.00 -37.55 3.61
CA ALA A 805 2.39 -38.77 2.91
C ALA A 805 3.86 -38.77 2.48
N HIS A 806 4.44 -37.58 2.22
CA HIS A 806 5.86 -37.38 1.93
C HIS A 806 6.44 -36.15 2.64
N VAL A 807 7.76 -36.07 2.76
CA VAL A 807 8.45 -34.90 3.33
C VAL A 807 8.26 -33.63 2.47
N ASP A 808 8.02 -33.78 1.17
CA ASP A 808 7.65 -32.71 0.24
C ASP A 808 6.18 -32.29 0.29
N ASP A 809 5.37 -32.88 1.18
CA ASP A 809 3.99 -32.45 1.39
C ASP A 809 3.86 -31.36 2.46
N ILE A 810 4.86 -31.21 3.35
CA ILE A 810 4.87 -30.26 4.47
C ILE A 810 4.69 -28.81 3.97
N ASP A 811 3.67 -28.12 4.48
CA ASP A 811 3.41 -26.71 4.19
C ASP A 811 4.42 -25.79 4.90
N LEU A 812 4.92 -24.75 4.22
CA LEU A 812 5.99 -23.87 4.74
C LEU A 812 5.72 -23.34 6.16
N PHE A 813 4.50 -22.88 6.44
CA PHE A 813 4.13 -22.34 7.75
C PHE A 813 4.33 -23.39 8.88
N THR A 814 3.75 -24.58 8.71
CA THR A 814 3.87 -25.67 9.69
C THR A 814 5.30 -26.19 9.81
N GLY A 815 6.01 -26.36 8.69
CA GLY A 815 7.41 -26.80 8.68
C GLY A 815 8.33 -25.86 9.42
N GLY A 816 8.28 -24.57 9.07
CA GLY A 816 9.14 -23.53 9.66
C GLY A 816 8.83 -23.19 11.11
N LEU A 817 7.56 -23.28 11.54
CA LEU A 817 7.18 -23.07 12.95
C LEU A 817 7.62 -24.23 13.86
N CYS A 818 7.84 -25.42 13.30
CA CYS A 818 8.32 -26.59 14.04
C CYS A 818 9.86 -26.73 14.05
N GLU A 819 10.59 -25.81 13.43
CA GLU A 819 12.05 -25.75 13.52
C GLU A 819 12.50 -25.31 14.92
N ARG A 820 13.63 -25.88 15.39
CA ARG A 820 14.35 -25.41 16.58
C ARG A 820 14.82 -23.96 16.35
N PRO A 821 14.64 -23.06 17.34
CA PRO A 821 15.15 -21.70 17.26
C PRO A 821 16.65 -21.61 16.96
N LEU A 822 17.02 -20.60 16.15
CA LEU A 822 18.41 -20.19 15.96
C LEU A 822 19.03 -19.70 17.28
N GLU A 823 20.36 -19.82 17.42
CA GLU A 823 21.06 -19.44 18.65
C GLU A 823 20.83 -17.97 19.02
N GLY A 824 20.18 -17.75 20.16
CA GLY A 824 19.83 -16.42 20.67
C GLY A 824 18.70 -15.72 19.91
N GLY A 825 18.06 -16.39 18.95
CA GLY A 825 16.85 -15.93 18.25
C GLY A 825 15.57 -16.59 18.77
N LEU A 826 14.47 -16.37 18.05
CA LEU A 826 13.19 -17.07 18.22
C LEU A 826 12.93 -18.05 17.07
N VAL A 827 13.14 -17.63 15.83
CA VAL A 827 12.79 -18.45 14.64
C VAL A 827 13.87 -19.45 14.27
N GLY A 828 13.47 -20.55 13.63
CA GLY A 828 14.38 -21.54 13.04
C GLY A 828 15.06 -21.07 11.74
N PRO A 829 15.98 -21.89 11.18
CA PRO A 829 16.83 -21.48 10.07
C PRO A 829 16.09 -21.15 8.77
N THR A 830 15.02 -21.86 8.40
CA THR A 830 14.26 -21.59 7.17
C THR A 830 13.45 -20.30 7.30
N LEU A 831 12.78 -20.07 8.43
CA LEU A 831 12.05 -18.82 8.65
C LEU A 831 13.00 -17.63 8.83
N GLY A 832 14.08 -17.79 9.60
CA GLY A 832 15.12 -16.77 9.79
C GLY A 832 15.79 -16.35 8.48
N CYS A 833 15.97 -17.28 7.55
CA CYS A 833 16.43 -16.99 6.19
C CYS A 833 15.43 -16.12 5.39
N ILE A 834 14.15 -16.50 5.33
CA ILE A 834 13.14 -15.74 4.57
C ILE A 834 12.95 -14.33 5.16
N ILE A 835 12.89 -14.23 6.49
CA ILE A 835 12.79 -12.95 7.23
C ILE A 835 14.04 -12.11 6.97
N GLY A 836 15.24 -12.70 7.07
CA GLY A 836 16.50 -12.00 6.84
C GLY A 836 16.65 -11.44 5.42
N LEU A 837 16.18 -12.18 4.41
CA LEU A 837 16.17 -11.71 3.01
C LEU A 837 15.14 -10.59 2.77
N GLN A 838 13.98 -10.62 3.45
CA GLN A 838 13.02 -9.52 3.37
C GLN A 838 13.56 -8.26 4.05
N PHE A 839 14.04 -8.34 5.30
CA PHE A 839 14.57 -7.16 5.99
C PHE A 839 15.85 -6.63 5.32
N ARG A 840 16.71 -7.49 4.76
CA ARG A 840 17.83 -7.02 3.92
C ARG A 840 17.34 -6.21 2.72
N SER A 841 16.21 -6.58 2.12
CA SER A 841 15.58 -5.79 1.05
C SER A 841 15.05 -4.45 1.57
N LEU A 842 14.34 -4.45 2.70
CA LEU A 842 13.79 -3.23 3.31
C LEU A 842 14.87 -2.23 3.75
N LYS A 843 16.07 -2.69 4.14
CA LYS A 843 17.24 -1.83 4.42
C LYS A 843 17.94 -1.36 3.14
N LYS A 844 18.35 -2.27 2.26
CA LYS A 844 19.27 -1.95 1.14
C LYS A 844 18.57 -1.42 -0.11
N CYS A 845 17.24 -1.44 -0.16
CA CYS A 845 16.47 -1.15 -1.36
C CYS A 845 15.45 -0.02 -1.15
N ASP A 846 15.54 0.67 0.00
CA ASP A 846 14.85 1.92 0.31
C ASP A 846 15.83 3.09 0.18
N ARG A 847 15.58 4.02 -0.75
CA ARG A 847 16.39 5.25 -0.88
C ARG A 847 16.27 6.15 0.37
N PHE A 848 15.17 6.05 1.09
CA PHE A 848 14.88 6.82 2.30
C PHE A 848 15.25 6.06 3.58
N TRP A 849 15.96 4.93 3.49
CA TRP A 849 16.55 4.25 4.64
C TRP A 849 17.31 5.26 5.51
N TYR A 850 17.01 5.30 6.81
CA TYR A 850 17.36 6.47 7.62
C TYR A 850 18.86 6.77 7.71
N GLU A 851 19.74 5.76 7.55
CA GLU A 851 21.19 5.94 7.57
C GLU A 851 21.81 6.28 6.19
N ASN A 852 21.03 6.34 5.10
CA ASN A 852 21.56 6.51 3.74
C ASN A 852 22.34 7.83 3.59
N GLY A 853 23.50 7.77 2.92
CA GLY A 853 24.39 8.91 2.67
C GLY A 853 23.97 9.85 1.52
N ASP A 854 22.93 9.52 0.74
CA ASP A 854 22.39 10.33 -0.36
C ASP A 854 22.17 11.80 0.08
N PRO A 855 22.96 12.77 -0.46
CA PRO A 855 22.89 14.17 -0.06
C PRO A 855 21.52 14.83 -0.21
N ALA A 856 20.64 14.29 -1.07
CA ALA A 856 19.29 14.79 -1.21
C ALA A 856 18.43 14.40 0.01
N VAL A 857 18.30 13.09 0.29
CA VAL A 857 17.28 12.58 1.23
C VAL A 857 17.78 12.28 2.64
N ARG A 858 19.09 12.31 2.89
CA ARG A 858 19.66 12.00 4.22
C ARG A 858 19.17 12.90 5.35
N PHE A 859 19.43 12.47 6.58
CA PHE A 859 19.46 13.34 7.76
C PHE A 859 20.86 13.95 7.91
N THR A 860 21.04 14.96 8.77
CA THR A 860 22.40 15.37 9.19
C THR A 860 22.97 14.39 10.22
N GLU A 861 24.29 14.35 10.42
CA GLU A 861 24.89 13.44 11.42
C GLU A 861 24.41 13.73 12.85
N ALA A 862 24.12 14.99 13.17
CA ALA A 862 23.50 15.37 14.44
C ALA A 862 22.08 14.77 14.57
N GLN A 863 21.27 14.84 13.51
CA GLN A 863 19.93 14.26 13.46
C GLN A 863 19.96 12.73 13.54
N LEU A 864 20.93 12.07 12.89
CA LEU A 864 21.18 10.63 13.07
C LEU A 864 21.58 10.30 14.51
N GLY A 865 22.43 11.13 15.12
CA GLY A 865 22.83 11.01 16.52
C GLY A 865 21.66 11.15 17.49
N GLU A 866 20.61 11.89 17.14
CA GLU A 866 19.34 11.93 17.88
C GLU A 866 18.46 10.68 17.62
N ILE A 867 18.27 10.29 16.35
CA ILE A 867 17.47 9.10 15.98
C ILE A 867 18.03 7.82 16.62
N ARG A 868 19.36 7.66 16.66
CA ARG A 868 20.07 6.52 17.28
C ARG A 868 19.90 6.42 18.81
N LYS A 869 19.24 7.37 19.46
CA LYS A 869 18.83 7.29 20.88
C LYS A 869 17.43 6.70 21.09
N ALA A 870 16.62 6.63 20.03
CA ALA A 870 15.23 6.23 20.14
C ALA A 870 15.11 4.76 20.59
N THR A 871 14.28 4.53 21.59
CA THR A 871 13.96 3.18 22.09
C THR A 871 12.46 3.01 22.23
N VAL A 872 11.98 1.78 22.07
CA VAL A 872 10.57 1.41 22.28
C VAL A 872 10.14 1.80 23.70
N ALA A 873 11.01 1.60 24.69
CA ALA A 873 10.78 2.02 26.07
C ALA A 873 10.52 3.54 26.20
N LYS A 874 11.32 4.38 25.53
CA LYS A 874 11.13 5.83 25.55
C LYS A 874 9.84 6.26 24.80
N ILE A 875 9.50 5.60 23.69
CA ILE A 875 8.25 5.86 22.98
C ILE A 875 7.03 5.63 23.88
N PHE A 876 7.01 4.55 24.68
CA PHE A 876 5.92 4.32 25.64
C PHE A 876 5.93 5.33 26.81
N CYS A 877 7.09 5.69 27.37
CA CYS A 877 7.18 6.75 28.37
C CYS A 877 6.59 8.09 27.91
N ASP A 878 6.95 8.54 26.70
CA ASP A 878 6.58 9.87 26.22
C ASP A 878 5.10 9.93 25.78
N ASN A 879 4.45 8.79 25.50
CA ASN A 879 3.11 8.72 24.89
C ASN A 879 2.03 8.03 25.73
N GLY A 880 2.38 7.26 26.76
CA GLY A 880 1.42 6.81 27.78
C GLY A 880 0.87 7.98 28.61
N ASP A 881 -0.26 7.78 29.28
CA ASP A 881 -0.95 8.80 30.08
C ASP A 881 -0.36 8.95 31.49
N VAL A 882 0.03 7.84 32.12
CA VAL A 882 0.65 7.76 33.45
C VAL A 882 1.75 6.69 33.42
N VAL A 883 2.96 7.08 33.00
CA VAL A 883 4.13 6.18 32.94
C VAL A 883 5.33 6.87 33.61
N GLU A 884 5.58 6.53 34.88
CA GLU A 884 6.69 7.09 35.66
C GLU A 884 7.99 6.29 35.47
N SER A 885 7.89 4.97 35.29
CA SER A 885 9.02 4.07 35.07
C SER A 885 8.68 2.96 34.08
N ILE A 886 9.71 2.42 33.42
CA ILE A 886 9.63 1.32 32.46
C ILE A 886 10.96 0.56 32.44
N GLN A 887 10.96 -0.72 32.06
CA GLN A 887 12.20 -1.46 31.84
C GLN A 887 12.97 -0.92 30.62
N ARG A 888 14.30 -0.89 30.71
CA ARG A 888 15.18 -0.29 29.69
C ARG A 888 15.08 -0.95 28.31
N ARG A 889 14.76 -2.25 28.27
CA ARG A 889 14.58 -3.03 27.03
C ARG A 889 13.15 -3.52 26.99
N ALA A 890 12.31 -2.88 26.15
CA ALA A 890 10.86 -3.06 26.18
C ALA A 890 10.38 -4.46 25.74
N PHE A 891 11.20 -5.18 24.97
CA PHE A 891 10.92 -6.54 24.48
C PHE A 891 11.39 -7.66 25.42
N ASP A 892 12.27 -7.35 26.36
CA ASP A 892 12.82 -8.33 27.30
C ASP A 892 12.05 -8.25 28.64
N ILE A 893 11.93 -9.35 29.37
CA ILE A 893 11.27 -9.38 30.70
C ILE A 893 11.98 -8.41 31.66
N ALA A 894 11.21 -7.73 32.51
CA ALA A 894 11.75 -6.84 33.54
C ALA A 894 12.40 -7.66 34.66
N ASP A 895 13.67 -7.35 34.96
CA ASP A 895 14.47 -8.06 35.98
C ASP A 895 15.27 -7.03 36.78
N PRO A 896 15.35 -7.09 38.13
CA PRO A 896 16.00 -6.08 38.96
C PRO A 896 17.47 -5.79 38.65
N PHE A 897 18.19 -6.70 37.96
CA PHE A 897 19.62 -6.59 37.68
C PHE A 897 19.91 -6.47 36.18
N GLN A 898 19.24 -7.27 35.35
CA GLN A 898 19.47 -7.35 33.91
C GLN A 898 18.59 -6.39 33.10
N ASN A 899 17.38 -6.07 33.57
CA ASN A 899 16.46 -5.19 32.85
C ASN A 899 15.58 -4.39 33.83
N PRO A 900 16.18 -3.60 34.74
CA PRO A 900 15.42 -2.92 35.78
C PRO A 900 14.46 -1.90 35.19
N ARG A 901 13.32 -1.71 35.85
CA ARG A 901 12.46 -0.54 35.61
C ARG A 901 13.15 0.70 36.14
N THR A 902 13.37 1.70 35.29
CA THR A 902 14.03 2.97 35.63
C THR A 902 13.15 4.15 35.26
N SER A 903 13.44 5.34 35.80
CA SER A 903 12.61 6.52 35.57
C SER A 903 12.52 6.88 34.08
N CYS A 904 11.33 7.25 33.61
CA CYS A 904 11.12 7.75 32.24
C CYS A 904 11.91 9.03 31.92
N ALA A 905 12.44 9.72 32.94
CA ALA A 905 13.34 10.86 32.82
C ALA A 905 14.83 10.47 32.65
N GLU A 906 15.24 9.25 33.03
CA GLU A 906 16.60 8.73 32.79
C GLU A 906 16.78 8.24 31.34
N LEU A 907 15.69 7.89 30.66
CA LEU A 907 15.75 7.39 29.29
C LEU A 907 15.98 8.54 28.28
N PRO A 908 16.97 8.43 27.39
CA PRO A 908 17.34 9.53 26.49
C PRO A 908 16.21 9.83 25.51
N GLY A 909 15.77 11.09 25.49
CA GLY A 909 14.78 11.59 24.54
C GLY A 909 15.41 12.13 23.25
N LEU A 910 14.63 12.12 22.18
CA LEU A 910 14.96 12.72 20.88
C LEU A 910 15.00 14.27 20.99
N ASN A 911 16.17 14.90 20.80
CA ASN A 911 16.28 16.37 20.82
C ASN A 911 15.92 16.98 19.46
N LEU A 912 14.69 17.44 19.33
CA LEU A 912 14.16 18.00 18.07
C LEU A 912 14.76 19.36 17.67
N PHE A 913 15.54 20.02 18.53
CA PHE A 913 16.33 21.20 18.13
C PHE A 913 17.47 20.86 17.15
N ALA A 914 17.83 19.59 16.95
CA ALA A 914 18.72 19.18 15.85
C ALA A 914 18.09 19.37 14.44
N TRP A 915 16.81 19.75 14.36
CA TRP A 915 16.12 20.16 13.13
C TRP A 915 15.87 21.68 13.04
N ALA A 916 16.43 22.50 13.95
CA ALA A 916 16.23 23.94 13.92
C ALA A 916 16.94 24.62 12.72
N GLU A 917 16.23 25.52 12.04
CA GLU A 917 16.71 26.29 10.89
C GLU A 917 16.85 27.77 11.25
N GLY A 918 18.00 28.36 10.89
CA GLY A 918 18.45 29.62 11.49
C GLY A 918 19.18 29.36 12.82
N GLY A 919 20.14 30.21 13.16
CA GLY A 919 21.01 30.01 14.32
C GLY A 919 20.20 29.86 15.60
N ALA A 920 20.34 28.71 16.28
CA ALA A 920 19.52 28.37 17.43
C ALA A 920 19.61 29.44 18.53
N PRO A 921 18.48 29.82 19.16
CA PRO A 921 18.53 30.68 20.34
C PRO A 921 19.30 29.93 21.44
N VAL A 922 20.38 30.54 21.91
CA VAL A 922 21.16 29.99 23.03
C VAL A 922 20.28 30.03 24.27
N VAL A 923 19.77 28.87 24.68
CA VAL A 923 19.03 28.73 25.93
C VAL A 923 20.04 28.79 27.06
N GLU A 924 20.23 29.98 27.64
CA GLU A 924 20.97 30.14 28.88
C GLU A 924 20.33 29.29 29.98
N ALA A 925 21.15 28.43 30.62
CA ALA A 925 20.67 27.62 31.74
C ALA A 925 20.34 28.54 32.94
N PRO A 926 19.24 28.29 33.67
CA PRO A 926 18.80 29.18 34.73
C PRO A 926 19.84 29.24 35.86
N VAL A 927 20.29 30.46 36.18
CA VAL A 927 21.26 30.72 37.25
C VAL A 927 20.63 30.43 38.61
N VAL A 928 21.06 29.34 39.25
CA VAL A 928 20.73 29.05 40.65
C VAL A 928 21.56 29.98 41.54
N GLY A 929 20.89 30.92 42.21
CA GLY A 929 21.56 31.88 43.09
C GLY A 929 22.09 31.26 44.39
N ALA A 930 23.34 31.56 44.72
CA ALA A 930 23.96 31.34 46.03
C ALA A 930 24.75 32.61 46.43
N PRO A 931 24.92 32.92 47.73
CA PRO A 931 25.17 34.29 48.17
C PRO A 931 26.65 34.74 48.18
N VAL A 932 26.83 36.03 47.85
CA VAL A 932 27.78 37.02 48.37
C VAL A 932 29.03 36.50 49.11
N GLY A 933 30.23 36.72 48.54
CA GLY A 933 31.46 36.70 49.33
C GLY A 933 32.79 36.77 48.56
N GLY A 934 33.46 37.92 48.60
CA GLY A 934 34.92 38.02 48.45
C GLY A 934 35.52 38.06 47.03
N ALA A 935 36.61 38.80 46.91
CA ALA A 935 37.52 38.88 45.75
C ALA A 935 38.96 38.99 46.29
N PRO A 936 40.04 38.99 45.47
CA PRO A 936 40.19 38.59 44.06
C PRO A 936 41.39 37.60 43.87
N VAL A 937 41.94 37.53 42.65
CA VAL A 937 43.28 37.01 42.25
C VAL A 937 43.38 35.50 41.94
N GLY A 938 43.91 35.18 40.76
CA GLY A 938 44.26 33.81 40.33
C GLY A 938 44.36 33.65 38.82
N GLY A 939 45.50 34.02 38.22
CA GLY A 939 45.74 33.82 36.77
C GLY A 939 45.98 32.35 36.41
N ALA A 940 45.54 31.92 35.22
CA ALA A 940 45.66 30.53 34.78
C ALA A 940 47.11 30.11 34.48
N PRO A 941 47.60 28.98 35.01
CA PRO A 941 48.88 28.39 34.59
C PRO A 941 48.69 27.57 33.30
N ALA A 942 49.42 27.93 32.24
CA ALA A 942 49.49 27.12 31.02
C ALA A 942 50.33 25.84 31.27
N GLY A 943 49.78 24.65 31.01
CA GLY A 943 50.54 23.39 31.20
C GLY A 943 49.75 22.09 31.35
N GLY A 944 48.52 21.98 30.86
CA GLY A 944 47.73 20.74 30.94
C GLY A 944 46.56 20.67 29.96
N CYS A 945 45.90 19.52 29.94
CA CYS A 945 44.81 19.15 29.03
C CYS A 945 43.60 18.68 29.86
N THR A 946 42.38 18.87 29.37
CA THR A 946 41.19 18.25 29.99
C THR A 946 40.90 16.89 29.35
N ILE A 947 40.92 15.82 30.16
CA ILE A 947 40.69 14.44 29.72
C ILE A 947 39.59 13.83 30.61
N GLY A 948 38.51 13.32 30.01
CA GLY A 948 37.38 12.75 30.77
C GLY A 948 36.73 13.71 31.77
N GLY A 949 36.75 15.01 31.48
CA GLY A 949 36.25 16.06 32.37
C GLY A 949 37.17 16.46 33.52
N LYS A 950 38.40 15.92 33.59
CA LYS A 950 39.41 16.25 34.61
C LYS A 950 40.65 16.89 33.99
N PHE A 951 41.26 17.84 34.69
CA PHE A 951 42.53 18.44 34.26
C PHE A 951 43.69 17.46 34.51
N VAL A 952 44.52 17.26 33.49
CA VAL A 952 45.67 16.36 33.49
C VAL A 952 46.91 17.16 33.06
N PRO A 953 47.99 17.20 33.87
CA PRO A 953 49.24 17.88 33.50
C PRO A 953 49.88 17.30 32.24
N VAL A 954 50.61 18.13 31.49
CA VAL A 954 51.43 17.65 30.36
C VAL A 954 52.40 16.55 30.81
N GLY A 955 52.43 15.46 30.05
CA GLY A 955 53.21 14.25 30.35
C GLY A 955 52.48 13.21 31.20
N GLN A 956 51.28 13.49 31.71
CA GLN A 956 50.45 12.52 32.45
C GLN A 956 49.29 11.98 31.60
N PHE A 957 48.78 10.81 32.00
CA PHE A 957 47.67 10.13 31.35
C PHE A 957 46.36 10.24 32.14
N GLY A 958 45.24 10.31 31.43
CA GLY A 958 43.89 10.26 31.98
C GLY A 958 42.99 9.33 31.15
N LEU A 959 41.89 8.87 31.75
CA LEU A 959 40.87 8.10 31.03
C LEU A 959 39.85 9.05 30.41
N ALA A 960 39.77 9.06 29.08
CA ALA A 960 38.73 9.79 28.34
C ALA A 960 37.38 9.04 28.40
N SER A 961 37.44 7.71 28.50
CA SER A 961 36.31 6.82 28.81
C SER A 961 36.85 5.59 29.55
N PRO A 962 36.00 4.68 30.09
CA PRO A 962 36.47 3.48 30.80
C PRO A 962 37.41 2.57 29.98
N CYS A 963 37.41 2.69 28.66
CA CYS A 963 38.20 1.86 27.73
C CYS A 963 39.31 2.63 27.00
N VAL A 964 39.45 3.95 27.21
CA VAL A 964 40.36 4.81 26.43
C VAL A 964 41.24 5.67 27.34
N GLN A 965 42.53 5.37 27.33
CA GLN A 965 43.59 6.15 28.00
C GLN A 965 44.21 7.14 27.01
N CYS A 966 44.29 8.41 27.39
CA CYS A 966 44.93 9.47 26.62
C CYS A 966 46.01 10.17 27.45
N THR A 967 47.10 10.57 26.81
CA THR A 967 48.22 11.27 27.44
C THR A 967 48.25 12.73 26.98
N CYS A 968 48.41 13.65 27.94
CA CYS A 968 48.41 15.08 27.68
C CYS A 968 49.76 15.55 27.11
N GLN A 969 49.75 16.28 25.99
CA GLN A 969 50.95 16.77 25.32
C GLN A 969 51.11 18.30 25.41
N ALA A 970 52.35 18.76 25.27
CA ALA A 970 52.69 20.18 25.26
C ALA A 970 51.98 20.87 24.09
N GLY A 971 51.00 21.73 24.40
CA GLY A 971 50.02 22.26 23.44
C GLY A 971 48.56 22.06 23.87
N GLY A 972 48.29 21.29 24.93
CA GLY A 972 46.96 21.19 25.56
C GLY A 972 45.99 20.20 24.90
N MET A 973 46.38 19.59 23.78
CA MET A 973 45.60 18.53 23.13
C MET A 973 45.99 17.14 23.66
N PRO A 974 45.01 16.28 24.01
CA PRO A 974 45.29 14.90 24.43
C PRO A 974 45.44 13.94 23.23
N GLN A 975 46.46 13.08 23.24
CA GLN A 975 46.59 11.98 22.27
C GLN A 975 46.15 10.63 22.88
N PRO A 976 45.40 9.78 22.16
CA PRO A 976 44.99 8.46 22.65
C PRO A 976 46.11 7.42 22.51
N GLU A 977 46.44 6.72 23.59
CA GLU A 977 47.42 5.63 23.57
C GLU A 977 46.75 4.30 23.18
N ARG A 978 46.99 3.83 21.95
CA ARG A 978 46.62 2.48 21.53
C ARG A 978 47.52 1.44 22.23
N LYS A 979 47.07 0.91 23.37
CA LYS A 979 47.71 -0.27 23.99
C LYS A 979 47.64 -1.47 23.06
N LEU A 980 48.82 -1.91 22.63
CA LEU A 980 49.04 -3.02 21.71
C LEU A 980 48.65 -4.36 22.37
N PHE A 981 47.46 -4.88 22.06
CA PHE A 981 47.13 -6.26 22.45
C PHE A 981 47.96 -7.27 21.66
N ILE A 982 48.53 -8.23 22.37
CA ILE A 982 49.61 -9.10 21.89
C ILE A 982 49.08 -10.09 20.86
N ARG A 983 49.73 -10.14 19.69
CA ARG A 983 49.62 -11.28 18.76
C ARG A 983 50.28 -12.50 19.39
N ILE A 984 49.48 -13.48 19.82
CA ILE A 984 49.98 -14.85 19.97
C ILE A 984 50.09 -15.44 18.56
N ALA A 985 51.30 -15.77 18.14
CA ALA A 985 51.55 -16.39 16.84
C ALA A 985 51.60 -17.91 16.98
N VAL A 986 50.75 -18.61 16.22
CA VAL A 986 50.96 -20.00 15.83
C VAL A 986 50.94 -20.03 14.30
N SER A 987 51.98 -20.62 13.71
CA SER A 987 52.23 -20.55 12.26
C SER A 987 51.78 -21.83 11.55
N ALA A 988 50.93 -21.69 10.53
CA ALA A 988 50.83 -22.67 9.45
C ALA A 988 50.47 -21.97 8.12
N GLN A 989 51.42 -22.06 7.19
CA GLN A 989 51.44 -21.55 5.83
C GLN A 989 50.19 -21.87 4.98
N LEU A 990 49.80 -20.93 4.12
CA LEU A 990 49.35 -21.22 2.75
C LEU A 990 49.68 -20.03 1.84
N ARG A 991 50.07 -20.29 0.59
CA ARG A 991 50.64 -19.29 -0.34
C ARG A 991 49.59 -18.69 -1.28
N ILE A 992 49.82 -17.44 -1.69
CA ILE A 992 49.07 -16.75 -2.76
C ILE A 992 49.63 -17.15 -4.12
N ALA A 993 48.76 -17.46 -5.09
CA ALA A 993 48.99 -17.35 -6.53
C ALA A 993 47.64 -17.14 -7.26
N PRO A 994 47.56 -16.35 -8.36
CA PRO A 994 46.27 -15.93 -8.95
C PRO A 994 45.98 -16.45 -10.37
N HIS A 995 44.76 -16.16 -10.86
CA HIS A 995 44.30 -16.10 -12.27
C HIS A 995 44.57 -17.28 -13.24
N HIS A 996 43.50 -17.85 -13.82
CA HIS A 996 43.14 -17.83 -15.27
C HIS A 996 41.78 -18.59 -15.41
N GLN A 997 40.77 -18.05 -16.10
CA GLN A 997 40.45 -18.19 -17.54
C GLN A 997 40.17 -19.63 -18.04
N LEU A 998 39.07 -19.76 -18.78
CA LEU A 998 38.63 -20.95 -19.51
C LEU A 998 39.56 -21.24 -20.71
N PRO A 999 39.57 -22.49 -21.18
CA PRO A 999 38.96 -22.74 -22.50
C PRO A 999 37.97 -23.92 -22.50
N ALA A 1000 37.37 -24.19 -23.65
CA ALA A 1000 36.43 -25.27 -23.90
C ALA A 1000 36.99 -26.31 -24.91
N ALA A 1001 36.13 -27.25 -25.33
CA ALA A 1001 36.28 -28.24 -26.40
C ALA A 1001 36.91 -29.61 -26.06
N ASP A 1002 36.01 -30.61 -26.01
CA ASP A 1002 35.96 -31.74 -26.95
C ASP A 1002 36.68 -33.10 -26.75
N PHE A 1003 35.90 -34.13 -27.12
CA PHE A 1003 36.20 -35.51 -27.52
C PHE A 1003 36.55 -36.62 -26.49
N VAL A 1004 36.37 -37.85 -26.99
CA VAL A 1004 36.06 -39.16 -26.36
C VAL A 1004 36.75 -40.24 -27.26
N PRO A 1005 37.02 -41.53 -26.90
CA PRO A 1005 36.77 -42.35 -25.69
C PRO A 1005 38.03 -43.11 -25.14
N THR A 1006 37.78 -44.12 -24.27
CA THR A 1006 38.50 -45.42 -24.07
C THR A 1006 39.25 -45.62 -22.74
N ALA A 1007 39.43 -46.85 -22.22
CA ALA A 1007 38.59 -48.07 -22.21
C ALA A 1007 39.18 -49.14 -21.23
N ARG A 1008 38.32 -49.99 -20.65
CA ARG A 1008 38.63 -51.16 -19.77
C ARG A 1008 39.19 -50.79 -18.37
N GLY A 1009 38.91 -51.53 -17.29
CA GLY A 1009 37.91 -52.59 -17.08
C GLY A 1009 38.29 -53.58 -15.98
N ARG A 1010 37.28 -54.26 -15.39
CA ARG A 1010 37.37 -55.39 -14.42
C ARG A 1010 37.87 -55.03 -13.02
N ASP A 1011 37.00 -55.17 -12.00
CA ASP A 1011 36.85 -56.32 -11.07
C ASP A 1011 37.66 -56.00 -9.77
N GLU A 1012 37.25 -56.33 -8.54
CA GLU A 1012 36.40 -57.43 -8.06
C GLU A 1012 35.49 -57.00 -6.85
N ARG A 1013 34.78 -57.95 -6.21
CA ARG A 1013 33.90 -57.77 -5.02
C ARG A 1013 34.40 -58.65 -3.84
N PRO A 1014 33.68 -58.84 -2.71
CA PRO A 1014 33.08 -57.89 -1.74
C PRO A 1014 33.59 -58.16 -0.27
N GLY A 1015 33.16 -57.37 0.72
CA GLY A 1015 33.38 -57.66 2.15
C GLY A 1015 32.40 -56.99 3.13
N LEU A 1016 31.77 -57.80 4.00
CA LEU A 1016 30.81 -57.45 5.08
C LEU A 1016 31.20 -58.26 6.35
N PRO A 1017 30.62 -58.06 7.56
CA PRO A 1017 30.08 -56.82 8.18
C PRO A 1017 30.38 -56.63 9.71
N GLY A 1018 30.37 -55.37 10.18
CA GLY A 1018 30.04 -54.96 11.58
C GLY A 1018 31.03 -55.35 12.71
N PRO A 1019 30.61 -55.30 14.00
CA PRO A 1019 29.47 -54.57 14.59
C PRO A 1019 29.77 -53.91 15.98
N VAL A 1020 28.71 -53.41 16.66
CA VAL A 1020 28.57 -53.18 18.14
C VAL A 1020 28.99 -51.82 18.78
N ARG A 1021 27.96 -51.15 19.34
CA ARG A 1021 27.79 -50.44 20.65
C ARG A 1021 29.02 -50.14 21.55
N ALA A 1022 29.02 -49.14 22.45
CA ALA A 1022 28.19 -47.94 22.67
C ALA A 1022 28.72 -47.14 23.91
N ALA A 1023 28.04 -46.02 24.22
CA ALA A 1023 27.81 -45.47 25.57
C ALA A 1023 28.82 -44.48 26.22
N ALA A 1024 28.26 -43.28 26.47
CA ALA A 1024 28.14 -42.64 27.80
C ALA A 1024 29.19 -41.61 28.30
N ARG A 1025 28.64 -40.37 28.43
CA ARG A 1025 28.91 -39.33 29.45
C ARG A 1025 30.21 -38.52 29.33
N GLY A 1026 30.05 -37.25 29.71
CA GLY A 1026 30.93 -36.10 29.52
C GLY A 1026 30.06 -34.87 29.54
#